data_AF-A0A1T5B507-F1
#
_entry.id   AF-A0A1T5B507-F1
#
_cell.length_a   1.000
_cell.length_b   1.000
_cell.length_c   1.000
_cell.angle_alpha   90.00
_cell.angle_beta   90.00
_cell.angle_gamma   90.00
#
_symmetry.space_group_name_H-M   'P 1'
#
loop_
_entity.id
_entity.type
_entity.pdbx_description
1 polymer ?
#
loop_
_entity_poly.entity_id
_entity_poly.type
_entity_poly.pdbx_seq_one_letter_code
_entity_poly.pdbx_strand_id
1 'polypeptide(L)'
;MKLPFVRRLRRMIVPAYGSVAATEHVARGDAARSRQDWAAAAEAYRAAVHDQPSLVAIWIQLGHAQKEQGALAAAAEAYGQAAKLDPTLAETHVFMAHIYKQLGRDDLAILHFLRALHGGEKAPHEGDELLRLLAARTHKDRGALIEQLRTMFEQLPPRAGEAPLLGQIRSVITEDMAPANQPAPSGTQPALVFDISDLISYYANARLPTGIQRVQIETIEGALARGGDRDIRLCCFIDGRDDWLELPVERMRAIARLSTSGGDRFDPAWLEAVAGLRLFLSLTDPFEFPQGASLINLGTSWWLQNYFLYVRHAKATRGIRYIPFVHDMIPIMAPEHCTRGLTQDFISWVIGVFDHADHFLVNSQATRRDLLTVAETLGHHLDPDDIAVVPLDTDFRKPALAELPAQALDRWKLAPGGFVLFVSTIESRKGHMVAFETWAELIRRHGADAVPQLVCVGNRGWLNDRIYARLAEDELLASKVSMLSRLSDEELGLLYRNALFTVYPSLYEGWGLPVTESLCYGKVPLVSDAASLPEAGGPFAVYVEAGSVAALTDAAEKLILDADHRAATEARIAAGFRPRAWSDLAGQIADELDRFAGRDAGKGIAVPPPLTARVGRWHPLTRNESIRIWTGMRTGEGFRSNLGWHWPENRGCRVRREGGELLLRLEGPHPPLRALFQLTGDDHVQSFWSFEYGSILLKGDLHADESKWIAIEIPAADASHDVPVRIAPLAAGDGAIVTFFVAGFFLHGTDDVSARQDFLEAITLNRLDSLNAFGEDDGARPTR
;
A
#
# COMPACT_ATOMS: atom_id res chain seq x y z
N MET A 1 63.28 5.82 -72.16
CA MET A 1 64.33 4.97 -71.57
C MET A 1 65.28 5.87 -70.77
N LYS A 2 65.48 5.56 -69.48
CA LYS A 2 66.44 6.12 -68.49
C LYS A 2 66.11 7.47 -67.78
N LEU A 3 65.82 7.30 -66.47
CA LEU A 3 65.95 8.19 -65.28
C LEU A 3 67.43 8.64 -65.02
N PRO A 4 67.81 9.42 -63.96
CA PRO A 4 67.08 10.07 -62.83
C PRO A 4 67.56 11.52 -62.44
N PHE A 5 66.91 12.23 -61.49
CA PHE A 5 67.44 12.60 -60.14
C PHE A 5 66.59 13.67 -59.36
N VAL A 6 65.83 13.17 -58.38
CA VAL A 6 65.63 13.60 -56.96
C VAL A 6 65.80 15.08 -56.54
N ARG A 7 64.76 15.68 -55.91
CA ARG A 7 64.73 15.98 -54.44
C ARG A 7 63.41 16.54 -53.88
N ARG A 8 62.87 15.74 -52.93
CA ARG A 8 62.10 16.03 -51.70
C ARG A 8 61.63 17.47 -51.41
N LEU A 9 60.32 17.56 -51.13
CA LEU A 9 59.76 18.44 -50.10
C LEU A 9 58.91 17.59 -49.15
N ARG A 10 59.29 17.60 -47.85
CA ARG A 10 58.51 17.04 -46.73
C ARG A 10 57.19 17.82 -46.63
N ARG A 11 56.05 17.14 -46.77
CA ARG A 11 54.77 17.68 -46.31
C ARG A 11 54.73 17.59 -44.79
N MET A 12 54.62 18.74 -44.12
CA MET A 12 54.22 18.83 -42.72
C MET A 12 52.84 18.19 -42.58
N ILE A 13 52.79 17.03 -41.93
CA ILE A 13 51.54 16.46 -41.42
C ILE A 13 51.26 17.23 -40.14
N VAL A 14 50.24 18.08 -40.15
CA VAL A 14 49.69 18.62 -38.91
C VAL A 14 49.08 17.42 -38.18
N PRO A 15 49.55 17.08 -36.96
CA PRO A 15 49.02 15.95 -36.21
C PRO A 15 47.53 16.18 -35.93
N ALA A 16 46.71 15.14 -36.05
CA ALA A 16 45.27 15.21 -35.75
C ALA A 16 44.99 15.70 -34.32
N TYR A 17 45.95 15.47 -33.41
CA TYR A 17 45.86 15.81 -31.99
C TYR A 17 47.10 16.58 -31.53
N GLY A 18 47.43 17.74 -32.14
CA GLY A 18 48.38 18.77 -31.64
C GLY A 18 49.86 18.39 -31.44
N SER A 19 50.17 17.13 -31.18
CA SER A 19 51.44 16.49 -30.83
C SER A 19 51.56 15.18 -31.62
N VAL A 20 52.74 14.93 -32.19
CA VAL A 20 53.05 13.69 -32.91
C VAL A 20 53.05 12.50 -31.95
N ALA A 21 53.59 12.67 -30.73
CA ALA A 21 53.65 11.64 -29.71
C ALA A 21 52.25 11.23 -29.23
N ALA A 22 51.39 12.20 -28.94
CA ALA A 22 49.99 11.94 -28.55
C ALA A 22 49.23 11.19 -29.66
N THR A 23 49.42 11.57 -30.92
CA THR A 23 48.78 10.91 -32.07
C THR A 23 49.22 9.44 -32.20
N GLU A 24 50.51 9.15 -31.97
CA GLU A 24 51.03 7.78 -32.00
C GLU A 24 50.51 6.93 -30.82
N HIS A 25 50.45 7.52 -29.62
CA HIS A 25 49.89 6.87 -28.44
C HIS A 25 48.40 6.56 -28.58
N VAL A 26 47.59 7.47 -29.15
CA VAL A 26 46.17 7.21 -29.45
C VAL A 26 46.01 6.06 -30.44
N ALA A 27 46.78 6.05 -31.54
CA ALA A 27 46.70 4.98 -32.53
C ALA A 27 47.08 3.61 -31.95
N ARG A 28 48.09 3.56 -31.07
CA ARG A 28 48.45 2.34 -30.33
C ARG A 28 47.33 1.89 -29.39
N GLY A 29 46.70 2.83 -28.69
CA GLY A 29 45.56 2.57 -27.81
C GLY A 29 44.35 2.02 -28.57
N ASP A 30 43.98 2.63 -29.70
CA ASP A 30 42.87 2.16 -30.55
C ASP A 30 43.12 0.77 -31.13
N ALA A 31 44.36 0.48 -31.54
CA ALA A 31 44.73 -0.84 -32.02
C ALA A 31 44.66 -1.90 -30.91
N ALA A 32 45.10 -1.58 -29.69
CA ALA A 32 44.99 -2.47 -28.53
C ALA A 32 43.53 -2.71 -28.13
N ARG A 33 42.73 -1.63 -28.08
CA ARG A 33 41.29 -1.68 -27.81
C ARG A 33 40.55 -2.58 -28.82
N SER A 34 40.89 -2.49 -30.10
CA SER A 34 40.30 -3.32 -31.16
C SER A 34 40.62 -4.81 -31.00
N ARG A 35 41.70 -5.15 -30.29
CA ARG A 35 42.06 -6.54 -29.93
C ARG A 35 41.54 -6.94 -28.55
N GLN A 36 40.75 -6.09 -27.89
CA GLN A 36 40.29 -6.26 -26.49
C GLN A 36 41.44 -6.41 -25.48
N ASP A 37 42.63 -5.89 -25.82
CA ASP A 37 43.75 -5.82 -24.90
C ASP A 37 43.64 -4.53 -24.07
N TRP A 38 42.80 -4.59 -23.04
CA TRP A 38 42.42 -3.43 -22.23
C TRP A 38 43.59 -2.84 -21.44
N ALA A 39 44.52 -3.67 -20.99
CA ALA A 39 45.70 -3.23 -20.26
C ALA A 39 46.64 -2.41 -21.16
N ALA A 40 46.95 -2.93 -22.36
CA ALA A 40 47.78 -2.21 -23.33
C ALA A 40 47.08 -0.95 -23.87
N ALA A 41 45.74 -1.00 -24.02
CA ALA A 41 44.96 0.17 -24.41
C ALA A 41 45.03 1.28 -23.33
N ALA A 42 44.82 0.91 -22.05
CA ALA A 42 44.89 1.86 -20.94
C ALA A 42 46.30 2.47 -20.79
N GLU A 43 47.37 1.69 -20.97
CA GLU A 43 48.74 2.22 -20.96
C GLU A 43 48.98 3.24 -22.08
N ALA A 44 48.57 2.89 -23.31
CA ALA A 44 48.75 3.76 -24.47
C ALA A 44 47.90 5.06 -24.36
N TYR A 45 46.65 4.96 -23.92
CA TYR A 45 45.82 6.15 -23.69
C TYR A 45 46.33 7.01 -22.53
N ARG A 46 46.88 6.42 -21.46
CA ARG A 46 47.51 7.16 -20.35
C ARG A 46 48.72 7.96 -20.83
N ALA A 47 49.56 7.39 -21.69
CA ALA A 47 50.66 8.11 -22.32
C ALA A 47 50.16 9.26 -23.21
N ALA A 48 49.09 9.04 -23.99
CA ALA A 48 48.50 10.08 -24.83
C ALA A 48 48.00 11.29 -24.03
N VAL A 49 47.29 11.07 -22.91
CA VAL A 49 46.77 12.17 -22.08
C VAL A 49 47.84 12.80 -21.19
N HIS A 50 48.94 12.09 -20.90
CA HIS A 50 50.11 12.69 -20.26
C HIS A 50 50.77 13.71 -21.19
N ASP A 51 50.94 13.36 -22.46
CA ASP A 51 51.54 14.24 -23.47
C ASP A 51 50.62 15.40 -23.87
N GLN A 52 49.32 15.14 -23.92
CA GLN A 52 48.32 16.18 -24.17
C GLN A 52 47.10 16.00 -23.24
N PRO A 53 47.11 16.67 -22.07
CA PRO A 53 46.03 16.56 -21.09
C PRO A 53 44.67 17.07 -21.57
N SER A 54 44.61 17.89 -22.62
CA SER A 54 43.36 18.47 -23.13
C SER A 54 42.50 17.51 -23.97
N LEU A 55 42.92 16.26 -24.17
CA LEU A 55 42.23 15.29 -25.04
C LEU A 55 41.03 14.63 -24.35
N VAL A 56 39.89 15.32 -24.30
CA VAL A 56 38.63 14.86 -23.63
C VAL A 56 38.22 13.45 -24.06
N ALA A 57 38.12 13.19 -25.37
CA ALA A 57 37.70 11.88 -25.89
C ALA A 57 38.65 10.76 -25.46
N ILE A 58 39.95 11.04 -25.31
CA ILE A 58 40.95 10.04 -24.93
C ILE A 58 40.89 9.75 -23.43
N TRP A 59 40.56 10.74 -22.60
CA TRP A 59 40.23 10.50 -21.19
C TRP A 59 39.04 9.57 -21.01
N ILE A 60 37.99 9.69 -21.84
CA ILE A 60 36.85 8.78 -21.84
C ILE A 60 37.28 7.36 -22.26
N GLN A 61 38.06 7.25 -23.34
CA GLN A 61 38.56 5.95 -23.80
C GLN A 61 39.50 5.28 -22.80
N LEU A 62 40.30 6.05 -22.08
CA LEU A 62 41.10 5.56 -20.95
C LEU A 62 40.20 5.01 -19.84
N GLY A 63 39.14 5.73 -19.48
CA GLY A 63 38.16 5.25 -18.50
C GLY A 63 37.48 3.95 -18.91
N HIS A 64 37.07 3.82 -20.19
CA HIS A 64 36.50 2.58 -20.72
C HIS A 64 37.49 1.41 -20.61
N ALA A 65 38.73 1.60 -21.06
CA ALA A 65 39.77 0.57 -20.97
C ALA A 65 40.05 0.17 -19.52
N GLN A 66 40.06 1.13 -18.59
CA GLN A 66 40.27 0.87 -17.16
C GLN A 66 39.09 0.15 -16.51
N LYS A 67 37.85 0.42 -16.94
CA LYS A 67 36.66 -0.31 -16.49
C LYS A 67 36.70 -1.77 -16.92
N GLU A 68 36.99 -2.04 -18.20
CA GLU A 68 37.00 -3.41 -18.75
C GLU A 68 38.11 -4.28 -18.16
N GLN A 69 39.22 -3.71 -17.69
CA GLN A 69 40.26 -4.43 -16.94
C GLN A 69 39.97 -4.57 -15.42
N GLY A 70 38.81 -4.09 -14.94
CA GLY A 70 38.42 -4.14 -13.52
C GLY A 70 39.03 -3.05 -12.63
N ALA A 71 39.74 -2.07 -13.18
CA ALA A 71 40.35 -0.96 -12.43
C ALA A 71 39.36 0.21 -12.24
N LEU A 72 38.27 -0.06 -11.51
CA LEU A 72 37.13 0.84 -11.36
C LEU A 72 37.49 2.24 -10.81
N ALA A 73 38.34 2.32 -9.78
CA ALA A 73 38.76 3.60 -9.21
C ALA A 73 39.54 4.48 -10.22
N ALA A 74 40.46 3.87 -10.98
CA ALA A 74 41.19 4.57 -12.03
C ALA A 74 40.24 5.04 -13.15
N ALA A 75 39.26 4.20 -13.52
CA ALA A 75 38.26 4.58 -14.51
C ALA A 75 37.47 5.83 -14.08
N ALA A 76 37.04 5.89 -12.82
CA ALA A 76 36.37 7.08 -12.27
C ALA A 76 37.26 8.34 -12.33
N GLU A 77 38.57 8.23 -12.03
CA GLU A 77 39.51 9.34 -12.16
C GLU A 77 39.61 9.83 -13.61
N ALA A 78 39.72 8.92 -14.57
CA ALA A 78 39.83 9.26 -15.99
C ALA A 78 38.56 9.97 -16.51
N TYR A 79 37.36 9.45 -16.18
CA TYR A 79 36.11 10.14 -16.48
C TYR A 79 36.01 11.50 -15.77
N GLY A 80 36.48 11.60 -14.53
CA GLY A 80 36.51 12.85 -13.78
C GLY A 80 37.41 13.91 -14.42
N GLN A 81 38.53 13.53 -15.05
CA GLN A 81 39.34 14.45 -15.85
C GLN A 81 38.63 14.89 -17.13
N ALA A 82 37.95 13.97 -17.82
CA ALA A 82 37.13 14.33 -18.98
C ALA A 82 36.05 15.35 -18.61
N ALA A 83 35.33 15.14 -17.50
CA ALA A 83 34.29 16.04 -17.00
C ALA A 83 34.83 17.43 -16.58
N LYS A 84 36.07 17.50 -16.05
CA LYS A 84 36.71 18.79 -15.72
C LYS A 84 37.07 19.60 -16.96
N LEU A 85 37.50 18.92 -18.03
CA LEU A 85 37.91 19.54 -19.28
C LEU A 85 36.72 20.00 -20.11
N ASP A 86 35.64 19.24 -20.10
CA ASP A 86 34.38 19.61 -20.72
C ASP A 86 33.19 19.28 -19.78
N PRO A 87 32.77 20.27 -18.96
CA PRO A 87 31.64 20.13 -18.05
C PRO A 87 30.28 19.91 -18.73
N THR A 88 30.19 20.03 -20.06
CA THR A 88 28.93 19.85 -20.79
C THR A 88 28.64 18.39 -21.13
N LEU A 89 29.62 17.48 -20.98
CA LEU A 89 29.44 16.05 -21.24
C LEU A 89 28.73 15.35 -20.06
N ALA A 90 27.40 15.36 -20.09
CA ALA A 90 26.57 14.63 -19.12
C ALA A 90 26.90 13.12 -19.04
N GLU A 91 27.32 12.49 -20.14
CA GLU A 91 27.67 11.07 -20.20
C GLU A 91 28.82 10.68 -19.26
N THR A 92 29.78 11.59 -19.02
CA THR A 92 30.89 11.32 -18.10
C THR A 92 30.39 11.13 -16.67
N HIS A 93 29.33 11.86 -16.30
CA HIS A 93 28.65 11.68 -15.03
C HIS A 93 27.88 10.36 -14.95
N VAL A 94 27.24 9.91 -16.03
CA VAL A 94 26.60 8.58 -16.09
C VAL A 94 27.63 7.47 -15.88
N PHE A 95 28.78 7.54 -16.56
CA PHE A 95 29.85 6.55 -16.38
C PHE A 95 30.37 6.52 -14.95
N MET A 96 30.63 7.68 -14.35
CA MET A 96 31.04 7.77 -12.95
C MET A 96 29.98 7.21 -11.99
N ALA A 97 28.69 7.50 -12.22
CA ALA A 97 27.61 7.02 -11.37
C ALA A 97 27.54 5.49 -11.31
N HIS A 98 27.62 4.82 -12.47
CA HIS A 98 27.65 3.36 -12.54
C HIS A 98 28.91 2.75 -11.90
N ILE A 99 30.07 3.40 -12.06
CA ILE A 99 31.31 2.95 -11.40
C ILE A 99 31.17 3.05 -9.87
N TYR A 100 30.64 4.17 -9.36
CA TYR A 100 30.46 4.32 -7.91
C TYR A 100 29.42 3.36 -7.35
N LYS A 101 28.35 3.05 -8.09
CA LYS A 101 27.42 1.99 -7.72
C LYS A 101 28.12 0.63 -7.61
N GLN A 102 28.95 0.25 -8.58
CA GLN A 102 29.73 -1.00 -8.53
C GLN A 102 30.72 -1.04 -7.35
N LEU A 103 31.21 0.12 -6.91
CA LEU A 103 32.06 0.28 -5.75
C LEU A 103 31.30 0.36 -4.42
N GLY A 104 29.97 0.28 -4.42
CA GLY A 104 29.13 0.44 -3.22
C GLY A 104 29.14 1.87 -2.63
N ARG A 105 29.47 2.87 -3.46
CA ARG A 105 29.56 4.29 -3.10
C ARG A 105 28.33 5.05 -3.58
N ASP A 106 27.19 4.70 -3.02
CA ASP A 106 25.88 5.24 -3.43
C ASP A 106 25.78 6.76 -3.23
N ASP A 107 26.51 7.32 -2.25
CA ASP A 107 26.67 8.75 -2.03
C ASP A 107 27.18 9.49 -3.27
N LEU A 108 28.22 8.93 -3.90
CA LEU A 108 28.81 9.50 -5.10
C LEU A 108 27.97 9.15 -6.33
N ALA A 109 27.39 7.95 -6.39
CA ALA A 109 26.52 7.55 -7.50
C ALA A 109 25.32 8.50 -7.65
N ILE A 110 24.62 8.81 -6.56
CA ILE A 110 23.49 9.76 -6.52
C ILE A 110 23.92 11.14 -7.05
N LEU A 111 25.04 11.68 -6.54
CA LEU A 111 25.58 12.97 -6.97
C LEU A 111 25.85 13.00 -8.49
N HIS A 112 26.44 11.94 -9.02
CA HIS A 112 26.77 11.86 -10.43
C HIS A 112 25.53 11.67 -11.31
N PHE A 113 24.52 10.90 -10.88
CA PHE A 113 23.24 10.85 -11.60
C PHE A 113 22.54 12.21 -11.62
N LEU A 114 22.53 12.96 -10.52
CA LEU A 114 21.93 14.29 -10.46
C LEU A 114 22.62 15.27 -11.41
N ARG A 115 23.95 15.25 -11.47
CA ARG A 115 24.72 16.06 -12.44
C ARG A 115 24.46 15.65 -13.89
N ALA A 116 24.33 14.34 -14.16
CA ALA A 116 23.96 13.85 -15.49
C ALA A 116 22.58 14.36 -15.92
N LEU A 117 21.58 14.24 -15.04
CA LEU A 117 20.21 14.73 -15.30
C LEU A 117 20.14 16.26 -15.45
N HIS A 118 21.01 17.00 -14.77
CA HIS A 118 21.15 18.45 -14.93
C HIS A 118 21.78 18.85 -16.27
N GLY A 119 22.65 18.00 -16.82
CA GLY A 119 23.38 18.25 -18.07
C GLY A 119 22.56 18.11 -19.36
N GLY A 120 21.38 17.48 -19.32
CA GLY A 120 20.45 17.39 -20.45
C GLY A 120 19.79 16.02 -20.63
N GLU A 121 18.63 16.01 -21.30
CA GLU A 121 17.68 14.89 -21.34
C GLU A 121 17.99 13.83 -22.42
N LYS A 122 18.39 12.61 -22.02
CA LYS A 122 18.13 11.31 -22.72
C LYS A 122 18.37 10.12 -21.79
N ALA A 123 17.63 10.01 -20.69
CA ALA A 123 18.06 9.10 -19.63
C ALA A 123 16.95 8.62 -18.67
N PRO A 124 15.84 8.03 -19.17
CA PRO A 124 14.84 7.41 -18.28
C PRO A 124 15.48 6.33 -17.38
N HIS A 125 16.50 5.63 -17.89
CA HIS A 125 17.23 4.61 -17.13
C HIS A 125 17.97 5.17 -15.92
N GLU A 126 18.64 6.32 -16.08
CA GLU A 126 19.42 6.98 -15.04
C GLU A 126 18.50 7.62 -13.99
N GLY A 127 17.34 8.11 -14.42
CA GLY A 127 16.29 8.58 -13.52
C GLY A 127 15.75 7.45 -12.64
N ASP A 128 15.42 6.30 -13.24
CA ASP A 128 14.99 5.11 -12.50
C ASP A 128 16.06 4.64 -11.52
N GLU A 129 17.32 4.66 -11.93
CA GLU A 129 18.43 4.24 -11.10
C GLU A 129 18.69 5.19 -9.93
N LEU A 130 18.59 6.50 -10.16
CA LEU A 130 18.64 7.49 -9.10
C LEU A 130 17.51 7.28 -8.08
N LEU A 131 16.27 7.07 -8.53
CA LEU A 131 15.13 6.81 -7.66
C LEU A 131 15.35 5.55 -6.81
N ARG A 132 15.91 4.48 -7.39
CA ARG A 132 16.28 3.25 -6.64
C ARG A 132 17.33 3.53 -5.57
N LEU A 133 18.38 4.27 -5.90
CA LEU A 133 19.44 4.61 -4.94
C LEU A 133 18.92 5.49 -3.80
N LEU A 134 18.04 6.45 -4.10
CA LEU A 134 17.39 7.28 -3.09
C LEU A 134 16.49 6.44 -2.17
N ALA A 135 15.71 5.51 -2.72
CA ALA A 135 14.82 4.63 -1.96
C ALA A 135 15.57 3.60 -1.10
N ALA A 136 16.73 3.09 -1.57
CA ALA A 136 17.51 2.05 -0.90
C ALA A 136 18.26 2.54 0.36
N ARG A 137 18.33 3.86 0.60
CA ARG A 137 19.04 4.42 1.76
C ARG A 137 18.32 4.12 3.06
N THR A 138 19.06 3.55 4.01
CA THR A 138 18.57 3.24 5.36
C THR A 138 18.15 4.50 6.10
N HIS A 139 17.20 4.39 7.03
CA HIS A 139 16.70 5.53 7.83
C HIS A 139 17.80 6.31 8.54
N LYS A 140 18.89 5.66 8.95
CA LYS A 140 19.96 6.29 9.73
C LYS A 140 20.75 7.36 8.96
N ASP A 141 20.79 7.30 7.63
CA ASP A 141 21.60 8.21 6.79
C ASP A 141 20.75 9.23 6.00
N ARG A 142 19.42 9.23 6.16
CA ARG A 142 18.51 10.03 5.33
C ARG A 142 18.58 11.52 5.58
N GLY A 143 18.62 11.97 6.83
CA GLY A 143 18.77 13.39 7.16
C GLY A 143 20.06 13.97 6.55
N ALA A 144 21.17 13.23 6.64
CA ALA A 144 22.44 13.62 6.02
C ALA A 144 22.35 13.65 4.48
N LEU A 145 21.65 12.69 3.88
CA LEU A 145 21.38 12.67 2.44
C LEU A 145 20.54 13.87 2.01
N ILE A 146 19.47 14.22 2.71
CA ILE A 146 18.60 15.37 2.38
C ILE A 146 19.42 16.66 2.41
N GLU A 147 20.26 16.85 3.43
CA GLU A 147 21.11 18.05 3.53
C GLU A 147 22.19 18.09 2.44
N GLN A 148 22.77 16.94 2.10
CA GLN A 148 23.69 16.81 0.98
C GLN A 148 23.00 17.16 -0.35
N LEU A 149 21.77 16.67 -0.57
CA LEU A 149 20.97 16.98 -1.76
C LEU A 149 20.62 18.47 -1.81
N ARG A 150 20.26 19.09 -0.68
CA ARG A 150 19.98 20.53 -0.57
C ARG A 150 21.20 21.36 -0.98
N THR A 151 22.35 21.09 -0.38
CA THR A 151 23.63 21.74 -0.71
C THR A 151 23.98 21.56 -2.19
N MET A 152 23.70 20.39 -2.75
CA MET A 152 23.98 20.10 -4.15
C MET A 152 23.03 20.87 -5.09
N PHE A 153 21.75 21.02 -4.74
CA PHE A 153 20.80 21.80 -5.53
C PHE A 153 21.11 23.30 -5.53
N GLU A 154 21.76 23.83 -4.49
CA GLU A 154 22.33 25.19 -4.51
C GLU A 154 23.45 25.33 -5.56
N GLN A 155 24.24 24.27 -5.76
CA GLN A 155 25.33 24.23 -6.74
C GLN A 155 24.85 23.91 -8.17
N LEU A 156 23.65 23.36 -8.32
CA LEU A 156 23.03 22.98 -9.59
C LEU A 156 21.70 23.73 -9.76
N PRO A 157 21.69 25.06 -9.96
CA PRO A 157 20.44 25.82 -10.09
C PRO A 157 19.61 25.35 -11.30
N PRO A 158 18.28 25.50 -11.30
CA PRO A 158 17.43 25.08 -12.41
C PRO A 158 17.92 25.64 -13.76
N ARG A 159 17.97 24.77 -14.78
CA ARG A 159 18.40 25.15 -16.14
C ARG A 159 17.40 24.67 -17.19
N ALA A 160 17.25 25.46 -18.26
CA ALA A 160 16.46 25.05 -19.42
C ALA A 160 17.02 23.75 -20.05
N GLY A 161 16.15 22.73 -20.16
CA GLY A 161 16.51 21.41 -20.71
C GLY A 161 17.05 20.40 -19.69
N GLU A 162 17.03 20.70 -18.37
CA GLU A 162 17.26 19.67 -17.35
C GLU A 162 16.11 18.64 -17.34
N ALA A 163 16.40 17.41 -16.91
CA ALA A 163 15.39 16.35 -16.88
C ALA A 163 14.23 16.72 -15.91
N PRO A 164 12.95 16.49 -16.26
CA PRO A 164 11.80 16.82 -15.41
C PRO A 164 11.88 16.23 -14.00
N LEU A 165 12.41 15.01 -13.88
CA LEU A 165 12.64 14.33 -12.62
C LEU A 165 13.53 15.15 -11.66
N LEU A 166 14.52 15.87 -12.19
CA LEU A 166 15.41 16.70 -11.36
C LEU A 166 14.65 17.86 -10.71
N GLY A 167 13.72 18.48 -11.44
CA GLY A 167 12.83 19.51 -10.90
C GLY A 167 11.93 18.97 -9.79
N GLN A 168 11.40 17.75 -9.96
CA GLN A 168 10.58 17.08 -8.94
C GLN A 168 11.38 16.77 -7.67
N ILE A 169 12.58 16.18 -7.81
CA ILE A 169 13.46 15.91 -6.66
C ILE A 169 13.83 17.21 -5.95
N ARG A 170 14.13 18.26 -6.71
CA ARG A 170 14.44 19.58 -6.16
C ARG A 170 13.27 20.11 -5.32
N SER A 171 12.07 20.18 -5.88
CA SER A 171 10.86 20.63 -5.15
C SER A 171 10.63 19.83 -3.87
N VAL A 172 10.70 18.50 -3.94
CA VAL A 172 10.58 17.64 -2.75
C VAL A 172 11.62 17.98 -1.67
N ILE A 173 12.89 18.15 -2.04
CA ILE A 173 13.97 18.43 -1.08
C ILE A 173 13.89 19.87 -0.52
N THR A 174 13.62 20.86 -1.37
CA THR A 174 13.72 22.27 -0.99
C THR A 174 12.43 22.82 -0.38
N GLU A 175 11.27 22.36 -0.83
CA GLU A 175 9.97 22.87 -0.43
C GLU A 175 9.33 21.95 0.62
N ASP A 176 9.19 20.66 0.30
CA ASP A 176 8.40 19.74 1.12
C ASP A 176 9.18 19.15 2.30
N MET A 177 10.48 18.94 2.14
CA MET A 177 11.41 18.51 3.18
C MET A 177 12.17 19.70 3.80
N ALA A 178 11.63 20.93 3.67
CA ALA A 178 12.16 22.06 4.41
C ALA A 178 12.15 21.75 5.92
N PRO A 179 13.14 22.23 6.70
CA PRO A 179 13.11 22.06 8.15
C PRO A 179 11.78 22.61 8.66
N ALA A 180 10.91 21.72 9.11
CA ALA A 180 9.62 22.14 9.60
C ALA A 180 9.85 22.95 10.87
N ASN A 181 9.36 24.19 10.89
CA ASN A 181 8.96 24.82 12.15
C ASN A 181 7.71 24.08 12.63
N GLN A 182 7.86 22.83 13.09
CA GLN A 182 6.75 22.15 13.76
C GLN A 182 6.44 23.00 15.01
N PRO A 183 5.25 23.61 15.11
CA PRO A 183 4.87 24.23 16.36
C PRO A 183 4.92 23.15 17.44
N ALA A 184 5.48 23.49 18.60
CA ALA A 184 5.40 22.61 19.75
C ALA A 184 3.93 22.23 19.98
N PRO A 185 3.62 20.97 20.38
CA PRO A 185 2.25 20.56 20.65
C PRO A 185 1.61 21.55 21.62
N SER A 186 0.55 22.22 21.18
CA SER A 186 -0.07 23.33 21.90
C SER A 186 -1.41 22.98 22.54
N GLY A 187 -1.82 21.71 22.50
CA GLY A 187 -3.03 21.21 23.14
C GLY A 187 -2.75 20.38 24.39
N THR A 188 -3.64 20.43 25.38
CA THR A 188 -3.68 19.48 26.52
C THR A 188 -4.30 18.13 26.13
N GLN A 189 -4.85 18.02 24.92
CA GLN A 189 -5.51 16.81 24.42
C GLN A 189 -4.56 15.94 23.58
N PRO A 190 -4.74 14.62 23.55
CA PRO A 190 -3.98 13.73 22.67
C PRO A 190 -4.12 14.11 21.18
N ALA A 191 -3.04 13.97 20.43
CA ALA A 191 -3.05 14.19 18.99
C ALA A 191 -3.93 13.15 18.27
N LEU A 192 -4.64 13.58 17.22
CA LEU A 192 -5.34 12.69 16.30
C LEU A 192 -4.45 12.42 15.09
N VAL A 193 -4.06 11.17 14.89
CA VAL A 193 -3.27 10.74 13.75
C VAL A 193 -4.16 9.94 12.82
N PHE A 194 -4.49 10.48 11.65
CA PHE A 194 -5.26 9.76 10.64
C PHE A 194 -4.35 8.92 9.76
N ASP A 195 -4.62 7.62 9.73
CA ASP A 195 -3.99 6.69 8.81
C ASP A 195 -4.71 6.73 7.45
N ILE A 196 -3.98 7.17 6.43
CA ILE A 196 -4.41 7.29 5.04
C ILE A 196 -3.67 6.31 4.11
N SER A 197 -3.17 5.19 4.64
CA SER A 197 -2.43 4.16 3.89
C SER A 197 -3.24 3.65 2.69
N ASP A 198 -4.54 3.45 2.90
CA ASP A 198 -5.51 3.04 1.89
C ASP A 198 -5.59 4.05 0.74
N LEU A 199 -5.78 5.33 1.06
CA LEU A 199 -5.86 6.41 0.07
C LEU A 199 -4.59 6.49 -0.79
N ILE A 200 -3.42 6.50 -0.14
CA ILE A 200 -2.13 6.65 -0.82
C ILE A 200 -1.82 5.45 -1.70
N SER A 201 -2.09 4.24 -1.21
CA SER A 201 -1.87 3.02 -1.96
C SER A 201 -2.86 2.86 -3.11
N TYR A 202 -4.10 3.33 -2.93
CA TYR A 202 -5.11 3.36 -3.99
C TYR A 202 -4.66 4.20 -5.18
N TYR A 203 -3.99 5.35 -4.95
CA TYR A 203 -3.47 6.22 -6.01
C TYR A 203 -2.38 5.59 -6.88
N ALA A 204 -1.74 4.51 -6.43
CA ALA A 204 -0.86 3.73 -7.29
C ALA A 204 -1.64 3.03 -8.43
N ASN A 205 -2.91 2.69 -8.18
CA ASN A 205 -3.73 1.83 -9.03
C ASN A 205 -4.85 2.56 -9.78
N ALA A 206 -5.34 3.67 -9.22
CA ALA A 206 -6.45 4.43 -9.80
C ALA A 206 -6.35 5.91 -9.44
N ARG A 207 -6.95 6.78 -10.26
CA ARG A 207 -7.00 8.23 -10.00
C ARG A 207 -8.22 8.60 -9.17
N LEU A 208 -9.42 8.25 -9.63
CA LEU A 208 -10.68 8.63 -8.95
C LEU A 208 -10.90 7.80 -7.68
N PRO A 209 -11.01 8.42 -6.50
CA PRO A 209 -11.23 7.71 -5.25
C PRO A 209 -12.59 7.00 -5.23
N THR A 210 -12.66 5.83 -4.58
CA THR A 210 -13.95 5.14 -4.33
C THR A 210 -14.61 5.67 -3.06
N GLY A 211 -15.70 5.02 -2.62
CA GLY A 211 -16.44 5.40 -1.41
C GLY A 211 -15.55 5.56 -0.17
N ILE A 212 -14.72 4.57 0.16
CA ILE A 212 -13.87 4.60 1.37
C ILE A 212 -12.80 5.70 1.29
N GLN A 213 -12.18 5.90 0.13
CA GLN A 213 -11.20 6.98 -0.06
C GLN A 213 -11.85 8.37 0.00
N ARG A 214 -13.07 8.53 -0.53
CA ARG A 214 -13.84 9.77 -0.41
C ARG A 214 -14.18 10.06 1.05
N VAL A 215 -14.63 9.05 1.81
CA VAL A 215 -14.90 9.20 3.26
C VAL A 215 -13.64 9.64 4.01
N GLN A 216 -12.48 9.07 3.71
CA GLN A 216 -11.19 9.51 4.29
C GLN A 216 -10.93 10.99 4.02
N ILE A 217 -10.94 11.40 2.75
CA ILE A 217 -10.66 12.78 2.34
C ILE A 217 -11.61 13.74 3.05
N GLU A 218 -12.92 13.50 2.92
CA GLU A 218 -13.93 14.45 3.39
C GLU A 218 -14.02 14.50 4.93
N THR A 219 -13.80 13.37 5.62
CA THR A 219 -13.74 13.35 7.09
C THR A 219 -12.53 14.11 7.61
N ILE A 220 -11.36 13.95 6.99
CA ILE A 220 -10.14 14.66 7.37
C ILE A 220 -10.29 16.17 7.08
N GLU A 221 -10.82 16.55 5.92
CA GLU A 221 -11.13 17.95 5.62
C GLU A 221 -12.15 18.54 6.60
N GLY A 222 -13.18 17.78 6.96
CA GLY A 222 -14.15 18.16 7.98
C GLY A 222 -13.50 18.39 9.35
N ALA A 223 -12.55 17.53 9.75
CA ALA A 223 -11.81 17.67 11.00
C ALA A 223 -10.92 18.92 11.00
N LEU A 224 -10.19 19.15 9.90
CA LEU A 224 -9.33 20.33 9.73
C LEU A 224 -10.14 21.64 9.69
N ALA A 225 -11.31 21.63 9.05
CA ALA A 225 -12.17 22.81 8.91
C ALA A 225 -12.81 23.25 10.23
N ARG A 226 -13.02 22.34 11.19
CA ARG A 226 -13.54 22.69 12.53
C ARG A 226 -12.59 23.57 13.35
N GLY A 227 -11.31 23.67 12.97
CA GLY A 227 -10.41 24.72 13.44
C GLY A 227 -10.25 24.84 14.97
N GLY A 228 -9.99 23.73 15.66
CA GLY A 228 -9.65 23.73 17.10
C GLY A 228 -8.14 23.59 17.36
N ASP A 229 -7.72 23.73 18.63
CA ASP A 229 -6.31 23.59 19.07
C ASP A 229 -5.80 22.13 19.11
N ARG A 230 -6.56 21.17 18.56
CA ARG A 230 -6.19 19.74 18.58
C ARG A 230 -5.16 19.46 17.49
N ASP A 231 -4.04 18.83 17.86
CA ASP A 231 -2.99 18.42 16.90
C ASP A 231 -3.54 17.31 15.99
N ILE A 232 -3.66 17.60 14.69
CA ILE A 232 -4.11 16.67 13.65
C ILE A 232 -2.91 16.38 12.74
N ARG A 233 -2.54 15.09 12.64
CA ARG A 233 -1.47 14.62 11.76
C ARG A 233 -1.97 13.51 10.85
N LEU A 234 -1.28 13.31 9.72
CA LEU A 234 -1.59 12.24 8.79
C LEU A 234 -0.37 11.33 8.65
N CYS A 235 -0.62 10.02 8.62
CA CYS A 235 0.41 9.05 8.32
C CYS A 235 -0.05 8.02 7.27
N CYS A 236 0.88 7.44 6.55
CA CYS A 236 0.62 6.30 5.66
C CYS A 236 1.67 5.21 5.87
N PHE A 237 1.20 3.99 6.10
CA PHE A 237 1.98 2.77 6.16
C PHE A 237 2.31 2.31 4.75
N ILE A 238 3.60 2.17 4.44
CA ILE A 238 4.06 1.80 3.10
C ILE A 238 4.43 0.32 3.06
N ASP A 239 3.69 -0.41 2.24
CA ASP A 239 3.95 -1.81 1.93
C ASP A 239 5.38 -2.00 1.38
N GLY A 240 6.06 -3.06 1.82
CA GLY A 240 7.46 -3.35 1.52
C GLY A 240 8.49 -2.60 2.37
N ARG A 241 8.18 -1.38 2.85
CA ARG A 241 8.99 -0.70 3.87
C ARG A 241 8.63 -1.21 5.27
N ASP A 242 7.34 -1.50 5.47
CA ASP A 242 6.68 -1.74 6.74
C ASP A 242 6.93 -0.58 7.72
N ASP A 243 6.62 0.66 7.36
CA ASP A 243 6.68 1.78 8.31
C ASP A 243 5.56 2.79 8.00
N TRP A 244 5.06 3.46 9.04
CA TRP A 244 4.30 4.69 8.86
C TRP A 244 5.21 5.86 8.54
N LEU A 245 4.76 6.72 7.65
CA LEU A 245 5.43 7.95 7.24
C LEU A 245 4.50 9.14 7.41
N GLU A 246 5.02 10.26 7.87
CA GLU A 246 4.24 11.49 7.97
C GLU A 246 3.89 12.01 6.57
N LEU A 247 2.62 12.35 6.36
CA LEU A 247 2.20 13.06 5.16
C LEU A 247 1.68 14.45 5.54
N PRO A 248 2.31 15.54 5.07
CA PRO A 248 1.78 16.88 5.29
C PRO A 248 0.37 17.04 4.72
N VAL A 249 -0.50 17.70 5.48
CA VAL A 249 -1.91 17.96 5.12
C VAL A 249 -2.03 18.62 3.73
N GLU A 250 -1.18 19.60 3.45
CA GLU A 250 -1.23 20.32 2.16
C GLU A 250 -0.87 19.42 0.96
N ARG A 251 0.00 18.42 1.17
CA ARG A 251 0.31 17.44 0.13
C ARG A 251 -0.87 16.49 -0.11
N MET A 252 -1.52 16.02 0.97
CA MET A 252 -2.76 15.24 0.86
C MET A 252 -3.83 16.02 0.09
N ARG A 253 -4.05 17.29 0.46
CA ARG A 253 -4.98 18.21 -0.23
C ARG A 253 -4.68 18.36 -1.71
N ALA A 254 -3.42 18.62 -2.06
CA ALA A 254 -3.00 18.82 -3.43
C ALA A 254 -3.32 17.59 -4.30
N ILE A 255 -2.96 16.39 -3.83
CA ILE A 255 -3.21 15.18 -4.60
C ILE A 255 -4.69 14.78 -4.61
N ALA A 256 -5.42 14.99 -3.51
CA ALA A 256 -6.85 14.74 -3.44
C ALA A 256 -7.63 15.61 -4.43
N ARG A 257 -7.35 16.92 -4.52
CA ARG A 257 -7.96 17.83 -5.49
C ARG A 257 -7.73 17.40 -6.93
N LEU A 258 -6.50 16.99 -7.26
CA LEU A 258 -6.15 16.50 -8.59
C LEU A 258 -6.80 15.16 -8.91
N SER A 259 -6.98 14.30 -7.91
CA SER A 259 -7.63 13.00 -8.05
C SER A 259 -9.10 13.12 -8.46
N THR A 260 -9.80 14.14 -7.97
CA THR A 260 -11.24 14.35 -8.23
C THR A 260 -11.53 15.18 -9.48
N SER A 261 -10.54 15.87 -10.05
CA SER A 261 -10.72 16.75 -11.22
C SER A 261 -10.81 16.02 -12.57
N GLY A 262 -10.52 14.71 -12.61
CA GLY A 262 -10.57 13.93 -13.84
C GLY A 262 -10.32 12.44 -13.63
N GLY A 263 -10.82 11.62 -14.54
CA GLY A 263 -10.69 10.16 -14.48
C GLY A 263 -9.48 9.56 -15.21
N ASP A 264 -8.72 10.38 -15.96
CA ASP A 264 -7.59 9.89 -16.75
C ASP A 264 -6.35 9.64 -15.87
N ARG A 265 -5.95 8.38 -15.79
CA ARG A 265 -4.77 7.91 -15.05
C ARG A 265 -3.45 8.29 -15.74
N PHE A 266 -3.50 8.57 -17.03
CA PHE A 266 -2.32 8.91 -17.83
C PHE A 266 -2.16 10.42 -18.03
N ASP A 267 -3.00 11.21 -17.37
CA ASP A 267 -2.86 12.65 -17.27
C ASP A 267 -1.45 13.01 -16.77
N PRO A 268 -0.68 13.81 -17.52
CA PRO A 268 0.70 14.14 -17.16
C PRO A 268 0.83 14.78 -15.77
N ALA A 269 -0.11 15.65 -15.38
CA ALA A 269 -0.08 16.29 -14.07
C ALA A 269 -0.37 15.28 -12.95
N TRP A 270 -1.27 14.32 -13.19
CA TRP A 270 -1.51 13.22 -12.24
C TRP A 270 -0.28 12.33 -12.06
N LEU A 271 0.35 11.90 -13.16
CA LEU A 271 1.54 11.06 -13.12
C LEU A 271 2.70 11.76 -12.39
N GLU A 272 2.89 13.04 -12.64
CA GLU A 272 3.87 13.89 -11.95
C GLU A 272 3.58 14.00 -10.46
N ALA A 273 2.33 14.27 -10.06
CA ALA A 273 1.96 14.37 -8.65
C ALA A 273 2.16 13.05 -7.89
N VAL A 274 1.77 11.91 -8.49
CA VAL A 274 1.98 10.58 -7.88
C VAL A 274 3.47 10.23 -7.80
N ALA A 275 4.26 10.56 -8.82
CA ALA A 275 5.71 10.35 -8.81
C ALA A 275 6.38 11.18 -7.70
N GLY A 276 6.03 12.46 -7.59
CA GLY A 276 6.50 13.35 -6.53
C GLY A 276 6.12 12.86 -5.13
N LEU A 277 4.89 12.37 -4.95
CA LEU A 277 4.44 11.77 -3.70
C LEU A 277 5.27 10.52 -3.34
N ARG A 278 5.48 9.59 -4.29
CA ARG A 278 6.29 8.38 -4.06
C ARG A 278 7.73 8.72 -3.69
N LEU A 279 8.33 9.69 -4.37
CA LEU A 279 9.65 10.18 -4.05
C LEU A 279 9.70 10.78 -2.64
N PHE A 280 8.75 11.63 -2.28
CA PHE A 280 8.64 12.20 -0.94
C PHE A 280 8.60 11.10 0.12
N LEU A 281 7.70 10.13 -0.01
CA LEU A 281 7.58 9.00 0.91
C LEU A 281 8.85 8.15 0.98
N SER A 282 9.54 7.97 -0.14
CA SER A 282 10.81 7.23 -0.18
C SER A 282 11.92 7.92 0.64
N LEU A 283 11.89 9.25 0.72
CA LEU A 283 12.85 10.07 1.45
C LEU A 283 12.41 10.40 2.88
N THR A 284 11.12 10.25 3.21
CA THR A 284 10.56 10.58 4.53
C THR A 284 11.08 9.62 5.59
N ASP A 285 11.43 10.13 6.77
CA ASP A 285 11.80 9.30 7.93
C ASP A 285 10.59 8.58 8.53
N PRO A 286 10.78 7.47 9.27
CA PRO A 286 9.69 6.79 9.95
C PRO A 286 8.93 7.77 10.86
N PHE A 287 7.61 7.70 10.82
CA PHE A 287 6.74 8.57 11.60
C PHE A 287 6.85 8.23 13.08
N GLU A 288 7.21 9.21 13.88
CA GLU A 288 7.22 9.11 15.32
C GLU A 288 5.89 9.59 15.91
N PHE A 289 5.10 8.66 16.43
CA PHE A 289 3.83 9.01 17.07
C PHE A 289 4.03 9.93 18.28
N PRO A 290 3.25 11.03 18.39
CA PRO A 290 3.16 11.77 19.65
C PRO A 290 2.74 10.84 20.79
N GLN A 291 3.27 11.10 22.00
CA GLN A 291 2.95 10.28 23.17
C GLN A 291 1.43 10.28 23.45
N GLY A 292 0.83 9.10 23.58
CA GLY A 292 -0.59 8.97 23.89
C GLY A 292 -1.55 9.25 22.74
N ALA A 293 -1.05 9.44 21.51
CA ALA A 293 -1.86 9.78 20.34
C ALA A 293 -2.92 8.71 20.00
N SER A 294 -4.00 9.15 19.34
CA SER A 294 -5.03 8.28 18.77
C SER A 294 -4.73 8.05 17.29
N LEU A 295 -4.36 6.82 16.93
CA LEU A 295 -4.24 6.35 15.55
C LEU A 295 -5.61 5.96 15.03
N ILE A 296 -6.16 6.75 14.11
CA ILE A 296 -7.49 6.57 13.52
C ILE A 296 -7.33 6.02 12.10
N ASN A 297 -7.69 4.75 11.88
CA ASN A 297 -7.67 4.13 10.57
C ASN A 297 -9.03 4.25 9.90
N LEU A 298 -9.21 5.27 9.07
CA LEU A 298 -10.46 5.54 8.33
C LEU A 298 -10.62 4.71 7.06
N GLY A 299 -9.50 4.22 6.50
CA GLY A 299 -9.45 3.43 5.28
C GLY A 299 -9.47 1.91 5.51
N THR A 300 -9.04 1.16 4.49
CA THR A 300 -8.80 -0.29 4.64
C THR A 300 -7.34 -0.59 4.96
N SER A 301 -7.10 -1.49 5.92
CA SER A 301 -5.75 -1.94 6.31
C SER A 301 -5.58 -3.46 6.22
N TRP A 302 -6.58 -4.19 5.72
CA TRP A 302 -6.58 -5.66 5.76
C TRP A 302 -5.54 -6.33 4.86
N TRP A 303 -5.09 -5.66 3.81
CA TRP A 303 -4.04 -6.15 2.92
C TRP A 303 -2.62 -5.75 3.39
N LEU A 304 -2.51 -4.87 4.39
CA LEU A 304 -1.24 -4.42 4.94
C LEU A 304 -0.68 -5.47 5.91
N GLN A 305 0.27 -6.24 5.43
CA GLN A 305 0.99 -7.19 6.27
C GLN A 305 1.84 -6.44 7.31
N ASN A 306 2.09 -7.07 8.46
CA ASN A 306 2.81 -6.49 9.60
C ASN A 306 2.17 -5.25 10.26
N TYR A 307 1.01 -4.78 9.78
CA TYR A 307 0.37 -3.60 10.34
C TYR A 307 0.19 -3.71 11.87
N PHE A 308 -0.29 -4.84 12.39
CA PHE A 308 -0.52 -5.00 13.83
C PHE A 308 0.76 -5.25 14.64
N LEU A 309 1.80 -5.84 14.05
CA LEU A 309 3.14 -5.84 14.65
C LEU A 309 3.61 -4.41 14.97
N TYR A 310 3.38 -3.49 14.04
CA TYR A 310 3.74 -2.08 14.19
C TYR A 310 2.78 -1.31 15.11
N VAL A 311 1.47 -1.59 15.07
CA VAL A 311 0.51 -1.06 16.05
C VAL A 311 0.96 -1.47 17.46
N ARG A 312 1.24 -2.75 17.70
CA ARG A 312 1.71 -3.26 18.99
C ARG A 312 2.99 -2.57 19.45
N HIS A 313 3.95 -2.38 18.53
CA HIS A 313 5.20 -1.68 18.84
C HIS A 313 4.94 -0.22 19.22
N ALA A 314 4.09 0.50 18.49
CA ALA A 314 3.73 1.88 18.80
C ALA A 314 2.94 2.00 20.11
N LYS A 315 2.04 1.04 20.42
CA LYS A 315 1.36 0.97 21.73
C LYS A 315 2.37 0.81 22.86
N ALA A 316 3.33 -0.09 22.71
CA ALA A 316 4.34 -0.36 23.74
C ALA A 316 5.33 0.80 23.95
N THR A 317 5.70 1.53 22.90
CA THR A 317 6.76 2.55 22.96
C THR A 317 6.24 3.98 23.09
N ARG A 318 5.06 4.28 22.53
CA ARG A 318 4.46 5.63 22.49
C ARG A 318 3.11 5.71 23.19
N GLY A 319 2.55 4.58 23.64
CA GLY A 319 1.27 4.55 24.33
C GLY A 319 0.11 5.00 23.45
N ILE A 320 0.16 4.74 22.14
CA ILE A 320 -0.94 5.12 21.24
C ILE A 320 -2.20 4.32 21.55
N ARG A 321 -3.35 4.87 21.13
CA ARG A 321 -4.61 4.13 21.03
C ARG A 321 -4.96 3.87 19.57
N TYR A 322 -5.35 2.65 19.24
CA TYR A 322 -5.73 2.26 17.89
C TYR A 322 -7.24 2.23 17.74
N ILE A 323 -7.76 3.03 16.80
CA ILE A 323 -9.19 3.19 16.52
C ILE A 323 -9.45 2.87 15.04
N PRO A 324 -9.84 1.64 14.70
CA PRO A 324 -10.31 1.31 13.35
C PRO A 324 -11.70 1.87 13.07
N PHE A 325 -11.89 2.36 11.84
CA PHE A 325 -13.21 2.57 11.27
C PHE A 325 -13.57 1.37 10.39
N VAL A 326 -14.40 0.48 10.92
CA VAL A 326 -14.85 -0.72 10.22
C VAL A 326 -16.04 -0.37 9.33
N HIS A 327 -15.84 -0.51 8.01
CA HIS A 327 -16.87 -0.22 7.02
C HIS A 327 -17.85 -1.38 6.84
N ASP A 328 -17.37 -2.62 6.90
CA ASP A 328 -18.19 -3.83 6.82
C ASP A 328 -17.40 -5.07 7.27
N MET A 329 -18.10 -6.20 7.40
CA MET A 329 -17.52 -7.54 7.60
C MET A 329 -17.85 -8.49 6.43
N ILE A 330 -18.10 -7.95 5.23
CA ILE A 330 -18.59 -8.73 4.07
C ILE A 330 -17.69 -9.94 3.76
N PRO A 331 -16.35 -9.85 3.80
CA PRO A 331 -15.51 -11.02 3.47
C PRO A 331 -15.70 -12.24 4.38
N ILE A 332 -16.27 -12.05 5.58
CA ILE A 332 -16.62 -13.11 6.52
C ILE A 332 -18.11 -13.43 6.46
N MET A 333 -18.97 -12.41 6.38
CA MET A 333 -20.43 -12.57 6.45
C MET A 333 -21.06 -13.07 5.14
N ALA A 334 -20.44 -12.76 4.00
CA ALA A 334 -20.89 -13.16 2.68
C ALA A 334 -19.70 -13.51 1.76
N PRO A 335 -18.88 -14.52 2.12
CA PRO A 335 -17.63 -14.86 1.45
C PRO A 335 -17.83 -15.30 -0.01
N GLU A 336 -19.03 -15.75 -0.40
CA GLU A 336 -19.40 -16.07 -1.78
C GLU A 336 -19.29 -14.88 -2.74
N HIS A 337 -19.24 -13.66 -2.22
CA HIS A 337 -19.07 -12.43 -2.98
C HIS A 337 -17.63 -11.94 -3.04
N CYS A 338 -16.69 -12.63 -2.39
CA CYS A 338 -15.28 -12.23 -2.26
C CYS A 338 -14.34 -13.23 -2.93
N THR A 339 -13.15 -12.75 -3.32
CA THR A 339 -12.09 -13.65 -3.78
C THR A 339 -11.43 -14.31 -2.58
N ARG A 340 -10.93 -15.54 -2.76
CA ARG A 340 -10.27 -16.32 -1.71
C ARG A 340 -9.13 -15.55 -1.02
N GLY A 341 -8.25 -14.90 -1.80
CA GLY A 341 -7.11 -14.15 -1.27
C GLY A 341 -7.55 -12.97 -0.38
N LEU A 342 -8.57 -12.23 -0.82
CA LEU A 342 -9.12 -11.12 -0.03
C LEU A 342 -9.71 -11.63 1.29
N THR A 343 -10.47 -12.72 1.27
CA THR A 343 -11.01 -13.31 2.51
C THR A 343 -9.90 -13.77 3.47
N GLN A 344 -8.82 -14.36 2.97
CA GLN A 344 -7.67 -14.78 3.79
C GLN A 344 -6.98 -13.60 4.46
N ASP A 345 -6.74 -12.52 3.72
CA ASP A 345 -6.15 -11.29 4.26
C ASP A 345 -7.06 -10.62 5.27
N PHE A 346 -8.37 -10.54 4.96
CA PHE A 346 -9.36 -9.99 5.87
C PHE A 346 -9.47 -10.77 7.18
N ILE A 347 -9.44 -12.11 7.16
CA ILE A 347 -9.46 -12.91 8.39
C ILE A 347 -8.20 -12.65 9.23
N SER A 348 -7.03 -12.57 8.59
CA SER A 348 -5.77 -12.26 9.29
C SER A 348 -5.84 -10.88 9.95
N TRP A 349 -6.39 -9.90 9.24
CA TRP A 349 -6.63 -8.57 9.76
C TRP A 349 -7.65 -8.54 10.89
N VAL A 350 -8.76 -9.27 10.79
CA VAL A 350 -9.80 -9.32 11.84
C VAL A 350 -9.24 -9.91 13.15
N ILE A 351 -8.37 -10.92 13.08
CA ILE A 351 -7.71 -11.44 14.28
C ILE A 351 -6.87 -10.33 14.93
N GLY A 352 -6.06 -9.63 14.14
CA GLY A 352 -5.24 -8.53 14.63
C GLY A 352 -6.08 -7.34 15.13
N VAL A 353 -7.19 -6.99 14.48
CA VAL A 353 -8.01 -5.83 14.82
C VAL A 353 -8.65 -6.01 16.19
N PHE A 354 -9.16 -7.21 16.51
CA PHE A 354 -9.75 -7.48 17.82
C PHE A 354 -8.72 -7.60 18.94
N ASP A 355 -7.49 -7.99 18.63
CA ASP A 355 -6.42 -7.99 19.61
C ASP A 355 -5.98 -6.57 19.96
N HIS A 356 -5.97 -5.63 19.01
CA HIS A 356 -5.27 -4.35 19.16
C HIS A 356 -6.17 -3.11 19.30
N ALA A 357 -7.42 -3.15 18.85
CA ALA A 357 -8.31 -1.99 18.91
C ALA A 357 -8.68 -1.61 20.34
N ASP A 358 -8.60 -0.32 20.64
CA ASP A 358 -9.04 0.24 21.93
C ASP A 358 -10.48 0.79 21.85
N HIS A 359 -10.93 1.14 20.64
CA HIS A 359 -12.29 1.61 20.37
C HIS A 359 -12.62 1.37 18.90
N PHE A 360 -13.88 1.06 18.57
CA PHE A 360 -14.32 0.83 17.19
C PHE A 360 -15.24 1.95 16.72
N LEU A 361 -14.98 2.47 15.52
CA LEU A 361 -15.94 3.25 14.77
C LEU A 361 -16.56 2.33 13.70
N VAL A 362 -17.88 2.38 13.53
CA VAL A 362 -18.58 1.63 12.48
C VAL A 362 -19.58 2.54 11.77
N ASN A 363 -19.81 2.34 10.47
CA ASN A 363 -20.69 3.21 9.68
C ASN A 363 -22.19 2.94 9.89
N SER A 364 -22.58 1.81 10.46
CA SER A 364 -23.99 1.42 10.60
C SER A 364 -24.23 0.49 11.78
N GLN A 365 -25.50 0.40 12.21
CA GLN A 365 -25.94 -0.61 13.17
C GLN A 365 -25.82 -2.02 12.59
N ALA A 366 -26.00 -2.19 11.27
CA ALA A 366 -25.72 -3.44 10.58
C ALA A 366 -24.26 -3.89 10.77
N THR A 367 -23.30 -3.03 10.41
CA THR A 367 -21.87 -3.31 10.62
C THR A 367 -21.52 -3.53 12.09
N ARG A 368 -22.18 -2.83 13.03
CA ARG A 368 -22.04 -3.07 14.47
C ARG A 368 -22.43 -4.50 14.87
N ARG A 369 -23.56 -4.99 14.35
CA ARG A 369 -24.03 -6.37 14.64
C ARG A 369 -23.08 -7.40 14.04
N ASP A 370 -22.59 -7.17 12.83
CA ASP A 370 -21.62 -8.07 12.20
C ASP A 370 -20.31 -8.10 12.98
N LEU A 371 -19.77 -6.93 13.36
CA LEU A 371 -18.56 -6.81 14.20
C LEU A 371 -18.69 -7.64 15.48
N LEU A 372 -19.81 -7.52 16.19
CA LEU A 372 -20.09 -8.29 17.41
C LEU A 372 -20.19 -9.80 17.14
N THR A 373 -20.85 -10.21 16.04
CA THR A 373 -21.00 -11.61 15.65
C THR A 373 -19.65 -12.25 15.34
N VAL A 374 -18.80 -11.54 14.59
CA VAL A 374 -17.46 -12.01 14.23
C VAL A 374 -16.57 -12.06 15.48
N ALA A 375 -16.66 -11.06 16.37
CA ALA A 375 -15.92 -11.05 17.63
C ALA A 375 -16.29 -12.26 18.50
N GLU A 376 -17.59 -12.51 18.70
CA GLU A 376 -18.09 -13.66 19.45
C GLU A 376 -17.60 -14.97 18.83
N THR A 377 -17.68 -15.10 17.50
CA THR A 377 -17.22 -16.31 16.78
C THR A 377 -15.74 -16.59 17.02
N LEU A 378 -14.88 -15.56 17.03
CA LEU A 378 -13.46 -15.68 17.32
C LEU A 378 -13.12 -15.83 18.81
N GLY A 379 -14.12 -15.68 19.69
CA GLY A 379 -13.97 -15.77 21.15
C GLY A 379 -13.50 -14.47 21.81
N HIS A 380 -13.76 -13.32 21.20
CA HIS A 380 -13.51 -11.99 21.78
C HIS A 380 -14.78 -11.45 22.43
N HIS A 381 -14.62 -10.82 23.60
CA HIS A 381 -15.68 -10.07 24.25
C HIS A 381 -15.44 -8.58 24.01
N LEU A 382 -16.34 -7.93 23.27
CA LEU A 382 -16.30 -6.48 23.06
C LEU A 382 -17.32 -5.81 23.96
N ASP A 383 -16.89 -4.76 24.65
CA ASP A 383 -17.81 -3.88 25.37
C ASP A 383 -18.63 -3.09 24.34
N PRO A 384 -19.97 -3.18 24.37
CA PRO A 384 -20.86 -2.35 23.55
C PRO A 384 -20.56 -0.85 23.58
N ASP A 385 -20.04 -0.32 24.69
CA ASP A 385 -19.68 1.09 24.87
C ASP A 385 -18.38 1.48 24.15
N ASP A 386 -17.56 0.48 23.77
CA ASP A 386 -16.34 0.67 22.98
C ASP A 386 -16.59 0.60 21.47
N ILE A 387 -17.86 0.63 21.04
CA ILE A 387 -18.25 0.62 19.63
C ILE A 387 -19.21 1.77 19.36
N ALA A 388 -18.78 2.73 18.56
CA ALA A 388 -19.59 3.88 18.16
C ALA A 388 -20.04 3.80 16.71
N VAL A 389 -21.33 4.06 16.48
CA VAL A 389 -21.91 4.14 15.14
C VAL A 389 -21.82 5.56 14.63
N VAL A 390 -21.12 5.74 13.51
CA VAL A 390 -20.90 7.01 12.80
C VAL A 390 -21.50 6.89 11.38
N PRO A 391 -22.81 7.18 11.21
CA PRO A 391 -23.48 7.11 9.92
C PRO A 391 -22.80 7.96 8.84
N LEU A 392 -22.74 7.48 7.60
CA LEU A 392 -22.17 8.23 6.46
C LEU A 392 -23.27 8.97 5.67
N ASP A 393 -24.15 9.65 6.39
CA ASP A 393 -25.32 10.41 5.91
C ASP A 393 -24.98 11.88 5.56
N THR A 394 -23.76 12.11 5.09
CA THR A 394 -23.21 13.43 4.78
C THR A 394 -23.49 13.89 3.36
N ASP A 395 -23.43 15.20 3.13
CA ASP A 395 -23.61 15.80 1.82
C ASP A 395 -22.34 15.66 0.97
N PHE A 396 -22.41 14.83 -0.07
CA PHE A 396 -21.32 14.65 -1.04
C PHE A 396 -21.35 15.68 -2.18
N ARG A 397 -22.36 16.55 -2.25
CA ARG A 397 -22.39 17.62 -3.25
C ARG A 397 -21.26 18.60 -2.95
N LYS A 398 -20.60 19.08 -4.00
CA LYS A 398 -19.55 20.09 -3.94
C LYS A 398 -20.04 21.37 -4.63
N PRO A 399 -20.72 22.29 -3.92
CA PRO A 399 -21.33 23.48 -4.52
C PRO A 399 -20.31 24.43 -5.19
N ALA A 400 -19.03 24.32 -4.82
CA ALA A 400 -17.96 25.12 -5.39
C ALA A 400 -17.54 24.69 -6.82
N LEU A 401 -17.96 23.51 -7.28
CA LEU A 401 -17.68 23.03 -8.64
C LEU A 401 -18.71 23.59 -9.63
N ALA A 402 -18.25 23.99 -10.81
CA ALA A 402 -19.15 24.49 -11.85
C ALA A 402 -20.09 23.37 -12.32
N GLU A 403 -21.40 23.64 -12.31
CA GLU A 403 -22.37 22.65 -12.77
C GLU A 403 -22.27 22.45 -14.27
N LEU A 404 -22.10 21.18 -14.68
CA LEU A 404 -22.20 20.81 -16.09
C LEU A 404 -23.65 21.01 -16.59
N PRO A 405 -23.83 21.59 -17.78
CA PRO A 405 -25.14 21.80 -18.37
C PRO A 405 -25.76 20.48 -18.83
N ALA A 406 -27.10 20.42 -18.89
CA ALA A 406 -27.82 19.18 -19.25
C ALA A 406 -27.43 18.62 -20.63
N GLN A 407 -27.04 19.48 -21.60
CA GLN A 407 -26.56 19.08 -22.92
C GLN A 407 -25.29 18.20 -22.86
N ALA A 408 -24.52 18.24 -21.76
CA ALA A 408 -23.36 17.38 -21.61
C ALA A 408 -23.71 15.88 -21.56
N LEU A 409 -24.98 15.52 -21.33
CA LEU A 409 -25.51 14.15 -21.40
C LEU A 409 -25.46 13.54 -22.81
N ASP A 410 -25.45 14.36 -23.86
CA ASP A 410 -25.46 13.92 -25.26
C ASP A 410 -24.29 12.99 -25.58
N ARG A 411 -23.15 13.15 -24.90
CA ARG A 411 -21.96 12.30 -25.04
C ARG A 411 -22.23 10.83 -24.71
N TRP A 412 -23.22 10.56 -23.84
CA TRP A 412 -23.67 9.23 -23.45
C TRP A 412 -25.01 8.85 -24.07
N LYS A 413 -25.54 9.69 -24.99
CA LYS A 413 -26.86 9.53 -25.62
C LYS A 413 -28.00 9.47 -24.59
N LEU A 414 -27.86 10.24 -23.51
CA LEU A 414 -28.85 10.33 -22.44
C LEU A 414 -29.67 11.62 -22.57
N ALA A 415 -30.93 11.56 -22.16
CA ALA A 415 -31.80 12.72 -22.05
C ALA A 415 -32.24 12.93 -20.59
N PRO A 416 -32.45 14.17 -20.13
CA PRO A 416 -33.01 14.44 -18.81
C PRO A 416 -34.32 13.69 -18.56
N GLY A 417 -34.41 12.96 -17.45
CA GLY A 417 -35.55 12.11 -17.09
C GLY A 417 -35.70 10.84 -17.93
N GLY A 418 -34.81 10.58 -18.90
CA GLY A 418 -34.89 9.43 -19.82
C GLY A 418 -34.20 8.16 -19.32
N PHE A 419 -33.63 8.17 -18.12
CA PHE A 419 -32.85 7.06 -17.58
C PHE A 419 -33.01 6.90 -16.07
N VAL A 420 -32.79 5.68 -15.58
CA VAL A 420 -32.64 5.35 -14.16
C VAL A 420 -31.17 5.10 -13.88
N LEU A 421 -30.67 5.66 -12.80
CA LEU A 421 -29.24 5.62 -12.47
C LEU A 421 -28.95 4.55 -11.42
N PHE A 422 -27.90 3.76 -11.66
CA PHE A 422 -27.39 2.74 -10.75
C PHE A 422 -25.88 2.93 -10.56
N VAL A 423 -25.49 3.59 -9.47
CA VAL A 423 -24.08 3.85 -9.14
C VAL A 423 -23.55 2.77 -8.20
N SER A 424 -22.60 1.96 -8.66
CA SER A 424 -21.88 1.00 -7.82
C SER A 424 -20.66 0.42 -8.54
N THR A 425 -19.64 -0.05 -7.80
CA THR A 425 -18.63 -0.95 -8.37
C THR A 425 -19.31 -2.19 -8.94
N ILE A 426 -18.93 -2.64 -10.14
CA ILE A 426 -19.58 -3.78 -10.79
C ILE A 426 -19.09 -5.08 -10.16
N GLU A 427 -19.87 -5.59 -9.21
CA GLU A 427 -19.59 -6.77 -8.38
C GLU A 427 -20.83 -7.64 -8.16
N SER A 428 -20.63 -8.90 -7.81
CA SER A 428 -21.69 -9.91 -7.64
C SER A 428 -22.75 -9.51 -6.60
N ARG A 429 -22.33 -8.95 -5.46
CA ARG A 429 -23.21 -8.53 -4.36
C ARG A 429 -24.06 -7.30 -4.64
N LYS A 430 -23.70 -6.48 -5.64
CA LYS A 430 -24.37 -5.19 -5.88
C LYS A 430 -25.74 -5.33 -6.55
N GLY A 431 -26.06 -6.52 -7.05
CA GLY A 431 -27.39 -6.83 -7.58
C GLY A 431 -27.59 -6.50 -9.06
N HIS A 432 -26.53 -6.34 -9.85
CA HIS A 432 -26.64 -6.08 -11.31
C HIS A 432 -27.50 -7.11 -12.04
N MET A 433 -27.41 -8.38 -11.66
CA MET A 433 -28.25 -9.43 -12.25
C MET A 433 -29.74 -9.18 -11.96
N VAL A 434 -30.09 -8.81 -10.73
CA VAL A 434 -31.48 -8.51 -10.33
C VAL A 434 -32.00 -7.29 -11.09
N ALA A 435 -31.17 -6.25 -11.26
CA ALA A 435 -31.51 -5.11 -12.10
C ALA A 435 -31.74 -5.52 -13.56
N PHE A 436 -30.88 -6.35 -14.13
CA PHE A 436 -30.99 -6.77 -15.53
C PHE A 436 -32.24 -7.60 -15.79
N GLU A 437 -32.57 -8.55 -14.92
CA GLU A 437 -33.81 -9.31 -15.06
C GLU A 437 -35.05 -8.43 -14.86
N THR A 438 -34.97 -7.44 -13.97
CA THR A 438 -36.04 -6.46 -13.80
C THR A 438 -36.27 -5.63 -15.07
N TRP A 439 -35.19 -5.16 -15.71
CA TRP A 439 -35.31 -4.41 -16.96
C TRP A 439 -35.80 -5.28 -18.12
N ALA A 440 -35.35 -6.53 -18.21
CA ALA A 440 -35.84 -7.47 -19.21
C ALA A 440 -37.35 -7.72 -19.05
N GLU A 441 -37.82 -7.87 -17.81
CA GLU A 441 -39.24 -8.03 -17.50
C GLU A 441 -40.06 -6.77 -17.82
N LEU A 442 -39.58 -5.58 -17.47
CA LEU A 442 -40.23 -4.31 -17.83
C LEU A 442 -40.36 -4.16 -19.35
N ILE A 443 -39.32 -4.50 -20.11
CA ILE A 443 -39.32 -4.47 -21.57
C ILE A 443 -40.36 -5.46 -22.12
N ARG A 444 -40.47 -6.65 -21.51
CA ARG A 444 -41.48 -7.65 -21.90
C ARG A 444 -42.90 -7.17 -21.63
N ARG A 445 -43.14 -6.45 -20.53
CA ARG A 445 -44.47 -5.93 -20.14
C ARG A 445 -44.92 -4.74 -20.99
N HIS A 446 -44.03 -3.79 -21.26
CA HIS A 446 -44.41 -2.47 -21.81
C HIS A 446 -43.79 -2.16 -23.18
N GLY A 447 -42.87 -3.01 -23.66
CA GLY A 447 -42.06 -2.74 -24.84
C GLY A 447 -40.86 -1.83 -24.53
N ALA A 448 -39.81 -1.92 -25.35
CA ALA A 448 -38.56 -1.21 -25.08
C ALA A 448 -38.74 0.32 -25.05
N ASP A 449 -39.55 0.91 -25.91
CA ASP A 449 -39.71 2.37 -25.99
C ASP A 449 -40.33 2.98 -24.73
N ALA A 450 -41.15 2.24 -23.99
CA ALA A 450 -41.77 2.68 -22.75
C ALA A 450 -40.85 2.55 -21.52
N VAL A 451 -39.71 1.85 -21.66
CA VAL A 451 -38.77 1.58 -20.56
C VAL A 451 -37.57 2.53 -20.67
N PRO A 452 -37.25 3.28 -19.60
CA PRO A 452 -36.09 4.17 -19.58
C PRO A 452 -34.79 3.37 -19.59
N GLN A 453 -33.71 4.01 -20.03
CA GLN A 453 -32.40 3.38 -20.01
C GLN A 453 -31.92 3.13 -18.57
N LEU A 454 -31.35 1.97 -18.29
CA LEU A 454 -30.60 1.71 -17.05
C LEU A 454 -29.15 2.16 -17.25
N VAL A 455 -28.71 3.15 -16.48
CA VAL A 455 -27.34 3.67 -16.54
C VAL A 455 -26.58 3.17 -15.32
N CYS A 456 -25.75 2.14 -15.52
CA CYS A 456 -24.85 1.59 -14.51
C CYS A 456 -23.53 2.36 -14.53
N VAL A 457 -23.14 2.97 -13.40
CA VAL A 457 -21.90 3.74 -13.27
C VAL A 457 -20.99 3.10 -12.23
N GLY A 458 -19.81 2.66 -12.68
CA GLY A 458 -18.75 2.23 -11.77
C GLY A 458 -17.65 1.41 -12.45
N ASN A 459 -16.58 1.17 -11.69
CA ASN A 459 -15.44 0.37 -12.15
C ASN A 459 -15.75 -1.13 -12.09
N ARG A 460 -15.03 -1.94 -12.88
CA ARG A 460 -15.10 -3.40 -12.82
C ARG A 460 -14.51 -3.88 -11.49
N GLY A 461 -15.31 -4.52 -10.65
CA GLY A 461 -14.85 -5.16 -9.41
C GLY A 461 -14.66 -6.67 -9.56
N TRP A 462 -14.82 -7.41 -8.48
CA TRP A 462 -14.63 -8.86 -8.45
C TRP A 462 -15.87 -9.64 -8.93
N LEU A 463 -15.65 -10.85 -9.45
CA LEU A 463 -16.69 -11.84 -9.77
C LEU A 463 -17.84 -11.30 -10.66
N ASN A 464 -17.51 -10.51 -11.69
CA ASN A 464 -18.50 -9.85 -12.55
C ASN A 464 -18.72 -10.47 -13.93
N ASP A 465 -18.05 -11.57 -14.28
CA ASP A 465 -18.13 -12.16 -15.63
C ASP A 465 -19.57 -12.49 -16.05
N ARG A 466 -20.37 -13.01 -15.11
CA ARG A 466 -21.79 -13.31 -15.34
C ARG A 466 -22.63 -12.08 -15.71
N ILE A 467 -22.27 -10.91 -15.18
CA ILE A 467 -22.99 -9.64 -15.43
C ILE A 467 -22.82 -9.25 -16.90
N TYR A 468 -21.59 -9.31 -17.41
CA TYR A 468 -21.32 -8.96 -18.80
C TYR A 468 -21.82 -10.03 -19.78
N ALA A 469 -21.72 -11.31 -19.42
CA ALA A 469 -22.27 -12.40 -20.22
C ALA A 469 -23.78 -12.24 -20.43
N ARG A 470 -24.53 -11.90 -19.38
CA ARG A 470 -25.99 -11.69 -19.46
C ARG A 470 -26.40 -10.58 -20.42
N LEU A 471 -25.64 -9.48 -20.50
CA LEU A 471 -25.89 -8.42 -21.47
C LEU A 471 -25.54 -8.87 -22.89
N ALA A 472 -24.48 -9.66 -23.07
CA ALA A 472 -24.08 -10.15 -24.39
C ALA A 472 -25.09 -11.16 -24.98
N GLU A 473 -25.84 -11.85 -24.13
CA GLU A 473 -26.84 -12.85 -24.53
C GLU A 473 -28.20 -12.26 -24.97
N ASP A 474 -28.43 -10.96 -24.73
CA ASP A 474 -29.74 -10.32 -24.94
C ASP A 474 -29.57 -8.92 -25.53
N GLU A 475 -29.64 -8.85 -26.87
CA GLU A 475 -29.45 -7.60 -27.63
C GLU A 475 -30.47 -6.52 -27.24
N LEU A 476 -31.70 -6.92 -26.91
CA LEU A 476 -32.76 -5.98 -26.56
C LEU A 476 -32.50 -5.35 -25.19
N LEU A 477 -32.14 -6.16 -24.19
CA LEU A 477 -31.69 -5.66 -22.89
C LEU A 477 -30.43 -4.79 -23.03
N ALA A 478 -29.44 -5.25 -23.80
CA ALA A 478 -28.20 -4.49 -24.03
C ALA A 478 -28.46 -3.11 -24.64
N SER A 479 -29.47 -2.96 -25.49
CA SER A 479 -29.88 -1.67 -26.05
C SER A 479 -30.41 -0.68 -24.99
N LYS A 480 -30.85 -1.19 -23.82
CA LYS A 480 -31.41 -0.42 -22.70
C LYS A 480 -30.50 -0.33 -21.48
N VAL A 481 -29.29 -0.88 -21.53
CA VAL A 481 -28.31 -0.78 -20.44
C VAL A 481 -27.06 -0.04 -20.93
N SER A 482 -26.70 1.03 -20.22
CA SER A 482 -25.43 1.75 -20.40
C SER A 482 -24.49 1.44 -19.24
N MET A 483 -23.29 0.95 -19.55
CA MET A 483 -22.21 0.75 -18.58
C MET A 483 -21.18 1.88 -18.71
N LEU A 484 -21.17 2.80 -17.74
CA LEU A 484 -20.25 3.95 -17.70
C LEU A 484 -19.20 3.77 -16.59
N SER A 485 -18.01 4.32 -16.78
CA SER A 485 -16.92 4.29 -15.80
C SER A 485 -16.03 5.54 -15.94
N ARG A 486 -15.20 5.80 -14.93
CA ARG A 486 -14.25 6.93 -14.89
C ARG A 486 -14.89 8.32 -15.03
N LEU A 487 -16.06 8.50 -14.40
CA LEU A 487 -16.74 9.79 -14.36
C LEU A 487 -16.18 10.65 -13.22
N SER A 488 -16.01 11.96 -13.47
CA SER A 488 -15.68 12.92 -12.40
C SER A 488 -16.86 13.16 -11.45
N ASP A 489 -16.62 13.81 -10.31
CA ASP A 489 -17.68 14.19 -9.37
C ASP A 489 -18.74 15.10 -10.05
N GLU A 490 -18.33 15.99 -10.96
CA GLU A 490 -19.26 16.86 -11.71
C GLU A 490 -20.12 16.10 -12.71
N GLU A 491 -19.52 15.11 -13.40
CA GLU A 491 -20.22 14.23 -14.33
C GLU A 491 -21.21 13.32 -13.60
N LEU A 492 -20.81 12.77 -12.46
CA LEU A 492 -21.70 11.97 -11.62
C LEU A 492 -22.86 12.81 -11.07
N GLY A 493 -22.58 14.03 -10.62
CA GLY A 493 -23.61 14.99 -10.20
C GLY A 493 -24.59 15.36 -11.32
N LEU A 494 -24.10 15.50 -12.56
CA LEU A 494 -24.95 15.70 -13.74
C LEU A 494 -25.92 14.52 -13.94
N LEU A 495 -25.44 13.28 -13.79
CA LEU A 495 -26.29 12.10 -13.88
C LEU A 495 -27.34 12.06 -12.77
N TYR A 496 -26.96 12.28 -11.52
CA TYR A 496 -27.91 12.31 -10.41
C TYR A 496 -29.01 13.35 -10.60
N ARG A 497 -28.68 14.61 -10.96
CA ARG A 497 -29.68 15.67 -11.19
C ARG A 497 -30.71 15.31 -12.26
N ASN A 498 -30.26 14.60 -13.30
CA ASN A 498 -31.06 14.33 -14.49
C ASN A 498 -31.67 12.93 -14.55
N ALA A 499 -31.36 12.04 -13.61
CA ALA A 499 -31.97 10.72 -13.52
C ALA A 499 -33.49 10.83 -13.22
N LEU A 500 -34.27 9.87 -13.71
CA LEU A 500 -35.69 9.73 -13.39
C LEU A 500 -35.88 9.33 -11.92
N PHE A 501 -35.09 8.36 -11.47
CA PHE A 501 -34.88 7.94 -10.09
C PHE A 501 -33.60 7.08 -10.05
N THR A 502 -33.22 6.56 -8.89
CA THR A 502 -32.03 5.70 -8.74
C THR A 502 -32.40 4.32 -8.23
N VAL A 503 -31.63 3.29 -8.60
CA VAL A 503 -31.88 1.91 -8.16
C VAL A 503 -30.63 1.28 -7.54
N TYR A 504 -30.80 0.59 -6.40
CA TYR A 504 -29.72 -0.06 -5.63
C TYR A 504 -30.20 -1.42 -5.10
N PRO A 505 -30.22 -2.46 -5.95
CA PRO A 505 -30.73 -3.79 -5.59
C PRO A 505 -29.67 -4.65 -4.89
N SER A 506 -28.80 -4.02 -4.10
CA SER A 506 -27.66 -4.70 -3.48
C SER A 506 -28.10 -5.70 -2.42
N LEU A 507 -27.36 -6.80 -2.33
CA LEU A 507 -27.62 -7.91 -1.40
C LEU A 507 -26.94 -7.68 -0.04
N TYR A 508 -25.82 -6.96 -0.03
CA TYR A 508 -25.06 -6.68 1.19
C TYR A 508 -24.17 -5.43 1.02
N GLU A 509 -24.24 -4.51 1.98
CA GLU A 509 -23.47 -3.25 2.03
C GLU A 509 -23.14 -2.87 3.46
N GLY A 510 -21.95 -2.30 3.69
CA GLY A 510 -21.57 -1.64 4.93
C GLY A 510 -22.23 -0.27 5.14
N TRP A 511 -22.32 0.50 4.05
CA TRP A 511 -23.16 1.69 3.94
C TRP A 511 -23.59 1.92 2.50
N GLY A 512 -24.83 2.34 2.30
CA GLY A 512 -25.36 2.72 0.99
C GLY A 512 -24.98 4.15 0.58
N LEU A 513 -23.68 4.45 0.37
CA LEU A 513 -23.24 5.80 -0.04
C LEU A 513 -24.03 6.36 -1.24
N PRO A 514 -24.24 5.59 -2.33
CA PRO A 514 -25.08 6.04 -3.44
C PRO A 514 -26.54 6.34 -3.08
N VAL A 515 -27.10 5.65 -2.07
CA VAL A 515 -28.46 5.92 -1.55
C VAL A 515 -28.50 7.31 -0.93
N THR A 516 -27.55 7.62 -0.05
CA THR A 516 -27.41 8.95 0.56
C THR A 516 -27.19 10.04 -0.49
N GLU A 517 -26.33 9.78 -1.49
CA GLU A 517 -26.11 10.71 -2.60
C GLU A 517 -27.38 10.99 -3.39
N SER A 518 -28.17 9.96 -3.72
CA SER A 518 -29.46 10.10 -4.41
C SER A 518 -30.41 11.04 -3.67
N LEU A 519 -30.51 10.88 -2.34
CA LEU A 519 -31.30 11.76 -1.48
C LEU A 519 -30.77 13.20 -1.47
N CYS A 520 -29.45 13.40 -1.49
CA CYS A 520 -28.85 14.74 -1.59
C CYS A 520 -29.24 15.45 -2.89
N TYR A 521 -29.45 14.72 -3.99
CA TYR A 521 -29.94 15.26 -5.25
C TYR A 521 -31.48 15.30 -5.36
N GLY A 522 -32.20 14.96 -4.29
CA GLY A 522 -33.66 14.96 -4.26
C GLY A 522 -34.31 13.85 -5.09
N LYS A 523 -33.54 12.83 -5.48
CA LYS A 523 -34.02 11.69 -6.27
C LYS A 523 -34.53 10.59 -5.37
N VAL A 524 -35.54 9.86 -5.86
CA VAL A 524 -36.09 8.68 -5.15
C VAL A 524 -35.12 7.51 -5.30
N PRO A 525 -34.56 6.97 -4.20
CA PRO A 525 -33.83 5.72 -4.28
C PRO A 525 -34.77 4.53 -4.10
N LEU A 526 -34.79 3.63 -5.09
CA LEU A 526 -35.40 2.30 -5.01
C LEU A 526 -34.32 1.31 -4.55
N VAL A 527 -34.48 0.73 -3.37
CA VAL A 527 -33.40 0.08 -2.63
C VAL A 527 -33.84 -1.27 -2.09
N SER A 528 -32.93 -2.25 -2.04
CA SER A 528 -33.16 -3.47 -1.27
C SER A 528 -33.26 -3.18 0.24
N ASP A 529 -34.01 -3.99 0.97
CA ASP A 529 -34.13 -3.97 2.44
C ASP A 529 -33.00 -4.74 3.17
N ALA A 530 -31.80 -4.80 2.59
CA ALA A 530 -30.67 -5.57 3.10
C ALA A 530 -29.64 -4.74 3.88
N ALA A 531 -29.05 -5.35 4.91
CA ALA A 531 -27.93 -4.83 5.69
C ALA A 531 -28.12 -3.36 6.14
N SER A 532 -27.20 -2.47 5.77
CA SER A 532 -27.22 -1.04 6.12
C SER A 532 -28.09 -0.16 5.21
N LEU A 533 -28.66 -0.70 4.14
CA LEU A 533 -29.41 0.09 3.15
C LEU A 533 -30.65 0.79 3.74
N PRO A 534 -31.44 0.15 4.65
CA PRO A 534 -32.50 0.85 5.38
C PRO A 534 -32.00 2.03 6.20
N GLU A 535 -30.81 1.94 6.78
CA GLU A 535 -30.20 3.03 7.56
C GLU A 535 -29.80 4.21 6.66
N ALA A 536 -29.23 3.93 5.47
CA ALA A 536 -28.80 4.95 4.52
C ALA A 536 -29.96 5.68 3.81
N GLY A 537 -31.06 4.97 3.54
CA GLY A 537 -32.25 5.53 2.88
C GLY A 537 -33.26 6.17 3.83
N GLY A 538 -33.26 5.76 5.10
CA GLY A 538 -34.18 6.22 6.13
C GLY A 538 -35.66 6.16 5.69
N PRO A 539 -36.51 7.10 6.11
CA PRO A 539 -37.91 7.09 5.71
C PRO A 539 -38.13 7.51 4.25
N PHE A 540 -37.09 7.92 3.53
CA PHE A 540 -37.21 8.62 2.24
C PHE A 540 -37.14 7.70 1.02
N ALA A 541 -36.51 6.54 1.15
CA ALA A 541 -36.38 5.55 0.08
C ALA A 541 -37.66 4.73 -0.15
N VAL A 542 -37.69 4.04 -1.29
CA VAL A 542 -38.64 2.95 -1.58
C VAL A 542 -37.90 1.63 -1.39
N TYR A 543 -38.39 0.77 -0.49
CA TYR A 543 -37.75 -0.49 -0.15
C TYR A 543 -38.43 -1.69 -0.80
N VAL A 544 -37.63 -2.66 -1.23
CA VAL A 544 -38.07 -3.95 -1.76
C VAL A 544 -37.25 -5.08 -1.14
N GLU A 545 -37.83 -6.28 -1.13
CA GLU A 545 -37.13 -7.48 -0.66
C GLU A 545 -35.85 -7.72 -1.47
N ALA A 546 -34.73 -7.86 -0.77
CA ALA A 546 -33.43 -8.11 -1.39
C ALA A 546 -33.42 -9.38 -2.25
N GLY A 547 -32.92 -9.27 -3.48
CA GLY A 547 -32.87 -10.39 -4.43
C GLY A 547 -34.18 -10.67 -5.17
N SER A 548 -35.30 -10.02 -4.80
CA SER A 548 -36.60 -10.22 -5.45
C SER A 548 -36.74 -9.41 -6.74
N VAL A 549 -36.57 -10.07 -7.89
CA VAL A 549 -36.80 -9.47 -9.21
C VAL A 549 -38.24 -8.99 -9.36
N ALA A 550 -39.22 -9.74 -8.85
CA ALA A 550 -40.64 -9.38 -8.95
C ALA A 550 -40.95 -8.10 -8.18
N ALA A 551 -40.53 -8.01 -6.91
CA ALA A 551 -40.76 -6.82 -6.09
C ALA A 551 -40.05 -5.58 -6.66
N LEU A 552 -38.82 -5.74 -7.14
CA LEU A 552 -38.08 -4.65 -7.79
C LEU A 552 -38.78 -4.20 -9.09
N THR A 553 -39.29 -5.14 -9.88
CA THR A 553 -40.04 -4.84 -11.11
C THR A 553 -41.29 -4.04 -10.83
N ASP A 554 -42.12 -4.47 -9.89
CA ASP A 554 -43.39 -3.80 -9.61
C ASP A 554 -43.17 -2.40 -9.01
N ALA A 555 -42.16 -2.23 -8.16
CA ALA A 555 -41.78 -0.92 -7.62
C ALA A 555 -41.18 0.01 -8.70
N ALA A 556 -40.30 -0.52 -9.56
CA ALA A 556 -39.73 0.23 -10.68
C ALA A 556 -40.80 0.62 -11.69
N GLU A 557 -41.71 -0.29 -12.05
CA GLU A 557 -42.85 -0.05 -12.93
C GLU A 557 -43.69 1.12 -12.41
N LYS A 558 -44.04 1.10 -11.12
CA LYS A 558 -44.78 2.18 -10.49
C LYS A 558 -44.01 3.51 -10.56
N LEU A 559 -42.71 3.51 -10.23
CA LEU A 559 -41.89 4.73 -10.30
C LEU A 559 -41.67 5.22 -11.74
N ILE A 560 -41.75 4.37 -12.76
CA ILE A 560 -41.63 4.75 -14.17
C ILE A 560 -42.95 5.35 -14.67
N LEU A 561 -44.06 4.65 -14.44
CA LEU A 561 -45.35 4.92 -15.08
C LEU A 561 -46.24 5.89 -14.30
N ASP A 562 -46.09 5.98 -12.97
CA ASP A 562 -46.87 6.89 -12.11
C ASP A 562 -46.03 8.14 -11.73
N ALA A 563 -46.09 9.15 -12.61
CA ALA A 563 -45.35 10.39 -12.44
C ALA A 563 -45.76 11.18 -11.20
N ASP A 564 -47.05 11.13 -10.82
CA ASP A 564 -47.57 11.84 -9.65
C ASP A 564 -47.07 11.19 -8.35
N HIS A 565 -47.07 9.86 -8.28
CA HIS A 565 -46.49 9.14 -7.15
C HIS A 565 -44.99 9.42 -6.98
N ARG A 566 -44.24 9.42 -8.09
CA ARG A 566 -42.81 9.75 -8.07
C ARG A 566 -42.60 11.19 -7.60
N ALA A 567 -43.30 12.16 -8.17
CA ALA A 567 -43.18 13.58 -7.81
C ALA A 567 -43.57 13.84 -6.34
N ALA A 568 -44.61 13.17 -5.82
CA ALA A 568 -44.97 13.25 -4.41
C ALA A 568 -43.87 12.70 -3.49
N THR A 569 -43.17 11.65 -3.92
CA THR A 569 -42.04 11.06 -3.18
C THR A 569 -40.83 11.99 -3.20
N GLU A 570 -40.49 12.60 -4.34
CA GLU A 570 -39.44 13.62 -4.46
C GLU A 570 -39.75 14.86 -3.62
N ALA A 571 -41.01 15.32 -3.60
CA ALA A 571 -41.44 16.44 -2.77
C ALA A 571 -41.26 16.16 -1.26
N ARG A 572 -41.50 14.92 -0.82
CA ARG A 572 -41.23 14.49 0.56
C ARG A 572 -39.75 14.52 0.91
N ILE A 573 -38.88 14.10 -0.03
CA ILE A 573 -37.42 14.19 0.13
C ILE A 573 -37.01 15.65 0.26
N ALA A 574 -37.43 16.51 -0.68
CA ALA A 574 -37.11 17.93 -0.65
C ALA A 574 -37.57 18.62 0.66
N ALA A 575 -38.76 18.26 1.15
CA ALA A 575 -39.31 18.82 2.38
C ALA A 575 -38.54 18.36 3.64
N GLY A 576 -38.17 17.07 3.72
CA GLY A 576 -37.72 16.46 4.97
C GLY A 576 -36.24 16.06 5.06
N PHE A 577 -35.58 15.72 3.95
CA PHE A 577 -34.20 15.22 3.98
C PHE A 577 -33.21 16.37 4.17
N ARG A 578 -32.33 16.25 5.16
CA ARG A 578 -31.27 17.22 5.46
C ARG A 578 -29.98 16.45 5.72
N PRO A 579 -29.06 16.37 4.73
CA PRO A 579 -27.80 15.67 4.93
C PRO A 579 -26.91 16.44 5.92
N ARG A 580 -26.05 15.71 6.64
CA ARG A 580 -25.08 16.33 7.55
C ARG A 580 -23.91 16.94 6.78
N ALA A 581 -23.24 17.93 7.37
CA ALA A 581 -21.94 18.36 6.84
C ALA A 581 -20.85 17.36 7.26
N TRP A 582 -19.79 17.25 6.46
CA TRP A 582 -18.62 16.46 6.85
C TRP A 582 -17.94 16.94 8.13
N SER A 583 -18.00 18.25 8.41
CA SER A 583 -17.56 18.83 9.67
C SER A 583 -18.41 18.38 10.87
N ASP A 584 -19.67 17.98 10.67
CA ASP A 584 -20.51 17.45 11.74
C ASP A 584 -20.17 16.00 12.03
N LEU A 585 -19.91 15.21 10.98
CA LEU A 585 -19.44 13.83 11.11
C LEU A 585 -18.05 13.78 11.79
N ALA A 586 -17.12 14.61 11.35
CA ALA A 586 -15.81 14.73 11.98
C ALA A 586 -15.92 15.19 13.45
N GLY A 587 -16.88 16.08 13.74
CA GLY A 587 -17.22 16.48 15.10
C GLY A 587 -17.72 15.30 15.95
N GLN A 588 -18.63 14.48 15.41
CA GLN A 588 -19.11 13.27 16.08
C GLN A 588 -17.96 12.32 16.43
N ILE A 589 -17.03 12.10 15.49
CA ILE A 589 -15.84 11.27 15.75
C ILE A 589 -15.03 11.87 16.90
N ALA A 590 -14.71 13.16 16.83
CA ALA A 590 -13.93 13.83 17.88
C ALA A 590 -14.61 13.73 19.26
N ASP A 591 -15.93 13.96 19.33
CA ASP A 591 -16.73 13.90 20.56
C ASP A 591 -16.81 12.47 21.13
N GLU A 592 -16.86 11.45 20.26
CA GLU A 592 -16.80 10.05 20.69
C GLU A 592 -15.41 9.70 21.24
N LEU A 593 -14.35 10.12 20.56
CA LEU A 593 -12.99 9.88 21.05
C LEU A 593 -12.72 10.58 22.38
N ASP A 594 -13.31 11.75 22.61
CA ASP A 594 -13.25 12.42 23.91
C ASP A 594 -14.01 11.68 25.00
N ARG A 595 -15.21 11.16 24.69
CA ARG A 595 -15.99 10.32 25.61
C ARG A 595 -15.24 9.03 25.96
N PHE A 596 -14.68 8.36 24.95
CA PHE A 596 -13.85 7.20 25.13
C PHE A 596 -12.62 7.51 25.99
N ALA A 597 -11.84 8.54 25.66
CA ALA A 597 -10.67 8.96 26.43
C ALA A 597 -11.02 9.30 27.89
N GLY A 598 -12.20 9.88 28.14
CA GLY A 598 -12.73 10.13 29.48
C GLY A 598 -13.05 8.84 30.26
N ARG A 599 -13.67 7.84 29.62
CA ARG A 599 -13.95 6.51 30.22
C ARG A 599 -12.69 5.69 30.45
N ASP A 600 -11.71 5.87 29.57
CA ASP A 600 -10.43 5.18 29.59
C ASP A 600 -9.39 5.87 30.50
N ALA A 601 -9.71 7.06 31.02
CA ALA A 601 -8.80 7.82 31.88
C ALA A 601 -8.36 6.99 33.10
N GLY A 602 -7.05 6.77 33.23
CA GLY A 602 -6.45 6.01 34.32
C GLY A 602 -6.41 4.48 34.09
N LYS A 603 -7.06 3.97 33.04
CA LYS A 603 -6.77 2.64 32.51
C LYS A 603 -5.49 2.77 31.68
N GLY A 604 -4.43 2.05 32.03
CA GLY A 604 -3.18 2.09 31.26
C GLY A 604 -3.40 1.66 29.81
N ILE A 605 -2.47 1.98 28.91
CA ILE A 605 -2.56 1.53 27.51
C ILE A 605 -2.48 0.00 27.46
N ALA A 606 -3.50 -0.63 26.87
CA ALA A 606 -3.55 -2.07 26.69
C ALA A 606 -2.64 -2.49 25.53
N VAL A 607 -1.48 -3.04 25.85
CA VAL A 607 -0.63 -3.77 24.89
C VAL A 607 -1.06 -5.24 24.95
N PRO A 608 -1.45 -5.86 23.82
CA PRO A 608 -1.86 -7.26 23.84
C PRO A 608 -0.72 -8.14 24.38
N PRO A 609 -1.02 -9.05 25.33
CA PRO A 609 0.02 -9.91 25.89
C PRO A 609 0.56 -10.84 24.80
N PRO A 610 1.77 -11.39 24.99
CA PRO A 610 2.32 -12.39 24.07
C PRO A 610 1.41 -13.62 24.01
N LEU A 611 1.31 -14.22 22.84
CA LEU A 611 0.44 -15.36 22.63
C LEU A 611 0.93 -16.59 23.41
N THR A 612 -0.01 -17.37 23.93
CA THR A 612 0.30 -18.59 24.70
C THR A 612 0.77 -19.72 23.79
N ALA A 613 2.00 -20.17 24.02
CA ALA A 613 2.63 -21.28 23.34
C ALA A 613 2.21 -22.61 24.00
N ARG A 614 1.25 -23.30 23.39
CA ARG A 614 0.71 -24.58 23.85
C ARG A 614 1.68 -25.74 23.61
N VAL A 615 1.91 -26.55 24.64
CA VAL A 615 2.69 -27.80 24.60
C VAL A 615 1.94 -28.86 23.79
N GLY A 616 2.67 -29.66 23.01
CA GLY A 616 2.14 -30.70 22.13
C GLY A 616 1.51 -30.17 20.84
N ARG A 617 1.68 -28.87 20.54
CA ARG A 617 1.09 -28.22 19.36
C ARG A 617 2.15 -27.53 18.49
N TRP A 618 1.89 -27.50 17.19
CA TRP A 618 2.65 -26.77 16.17
C TRP A 618 2.14 -25.34 16.05
N HIS A 619 3.03 -24.37 16.12
CA HIS A 619 2.74 -22.94 16.04
C HIS A 619 3.33 -22.37 14.74
N PRO A 620 2.53 -22.28 13.66
CA PRO A 620 3.01 -21.77 12.39
C PRO A 620 3.26 -20.26 12.46
N LEU A 621 4.36 -19.81 11.84
CA LEU A 621 4.66 -18.40 11.55
C LEU A 621 4.41 -18.07 10.07
N THR A 622 3.68 -18.93 9.38
CA THR A 622 3.31 -18.77 7.97
C THR A 622 2.08 -17.87 7.81
N ARG A 623 1.81 -17.45 6.57
CA ARG A 623 0.56 -16.80 6.21
C ARG A 623 -0.65 -17.68 6.56
N ASN A 624 -1.75 -17.07 6.99
CA ASN A 624 -3.03 -17.75 7.16
C ASN A 624 -3.70 -17.97 5.80
N GLU A 625 -4.09 -19.22 5.52
CA GLU A 625 -4.75 -19.59 4.27
C GLU A 625 -6.24 -19.98 4.47
N SER A 626 -6.77 -19.84 5.68
CA SER A 626 -8.17 -20.14 5.96
C SER A 626 -9.11 -19.11 5.31
N ILE A 627 -10.28 -19.58 4.90
CA ILE A 627 -11.42 -18.76 4.44
C ILE A 627 -12.61 -18.83 5.40
N ARG A 628 -12.40 -19.37 6.60
CA ARG A 628 -13.40 -19.50 7.66
C ARG A 628 -12.79 -19.10 9.00
N ILE A 629 -13.67 -18.73 9.92
CA ILE A 629 -13.31 -18.39 11.30
C ILE A 629 -13.93 -19.40 12.27
N TRP A 630 -13.28 -19.58 13.42
CA TRP A 630 -13.75 -20.40 14.53
C TRP A 630 -13.27 -19.82 15.86
N THR A 631 -13.86 -20.28 16.95
CA THR A 631 -13.51 -19.83 18.29
C THR A 631 -12.09 -20.22 18.65
N GLY A 632 -11.30 -19.24 19.11
CA GLY A 632 -9.89 -19.46 19.45
C GLY A 632 -8.93 -19.43 18.26
N MET A 633 -9.40 -19.11 17.05
CA MET A 633 -8.54 -18.89 15.89
C MET A 633 -7.53 -17.77 16.19
N ARG A 634 -6.26 -18.00 15.86
CA ARG A 634 -5.14 -17.06 16.04
C ARG A 634 -4.15 -17.18 14.87
N THR A 635 -3.19 -16.27 14.81
CA THR A 635 -2.09 -16.30 13.82
C THR A 635 -0.74 -16.25 14.50
N GLY A 636 0.31 -16.67 13.78
CA GLY A 636 1.70 -16.58 14.25
C GLY A 636 2.19 -15.15 14.50
N GLU A 637 1.43 -14.14 14.07
CA GLU A 637 1.74 -12.74 14.36
C GLU A 637 1.79 -12.43 15.86
N GLY A 638 1.00 -13.14 16.68
CA GLY A 638 1.00 -12.99 18.14
C GLY A 638 2.32 -13.35 18.81
N PHE A 639 3.15 -14.19 18.18
CA PHE A 639 4.46 -14.60 18.72
C PHE A 639 5.60 -13.68 18.28
N ARG A 640 5.47 -12.97 17.15
CA ARG A 640 6.52 -12.09 16.64
C ARG A 640 6.57 -10.81 17.48
N SER A 641 7.63 -10.62 18.24
CA SER A 641 7.91 -9.37 18.95
C SER A 641 8.97 -8.56 18.19
N ASN A 642 9.07 -7.26 18.48
CA ASN A 642 9.92 -6.28 17.79
C ASN A 642 9.65 -6.14 16.27
N LEU A 643 10.39 -5.26 15.60
CA LEU A 643 10.20 -4.94 14.18
C LEU A 643 11.14 -5.73 13.24
N GLY A 644 11.84 -6.74 13.75
CA GLY A 644 12.85 -7.52 13.06
C GLY A 644 12.35 -8.60 12.10
N TRP A 645 11.13 -8.42 11.58
CA TRP A 645 10.42 -9.42 10.80
C TRP A 645 9.92 -8.82 9.48
N HIS A 646 10.00 -9.58 8.39
CA HIS A 646 9.22 -9.33 7.18
C HIS A 646 7.81 -9.90 7.35
N TRP A 647 6.95 -9.78 6.34
CA TRP A 647 5.61 -10.36 6.39
C TRP A 647 5.65 -11.90 6.39
N PRO A 648 4.62 -12.57 6.94
CA PRO A 648 4.48 -14.01 6.84
C PRO A 648 4.26 -14.47 5.40
N GLU A 649 4.99 -15.49 4.98
CA GLU A 649 4.85 -16.17 3.69
C GLU A 649 4.45 -17.64 3.89
N ASN A 650 4.20 -18.35 2.80
CA ASN A 650 3.80 -19.77 2.86
C ASN A 650 4.90 -20.67 3.43
N ARG A 651 6.18 -20.29 3.30
CA ARG A 651 7.32 -21.06 3.84
C ARG A 651 7.78 -20.60 5.23
N GLY A 652 7.18 -19.55 5.77
CA GLY A 652 7.52 -18.98 7.07
C GLY A 652 7.60 -17.47 7.06
N CYS A 653 8.08 -16.91 8.16
CA CYS A 653 8.34 -15.48 8.29
C CYS A 653 9.85 -15.23 8.16
N ARG A 654 10.24 -14.37 7.21
CA ARG A 654 11.65 -14.00 7.03
C ARG A 654 12.10 -13.05 8.14
N VAL A 655 13.29 -13.29 8.68
CA VAL A 655 13.93 -12.42 9.68
C VAL A 655 14.66 -11.28 8.97
N ARG A 656 14.54 -10.05 9.48
CA ARG A 656 15.29 -8.89 8.95
C ARG A 656 16.76 -8.95 9.33
N ARG A 657 17.59 -8.13 8.68
CA ARG A 657 19.05 -8.07 8.91
C ARG A 657 19.41 -7.75 10.37
N GLU A 658 18.57 -6.95 11.04
CA GLU A 658 18.73 -6.53 12.43
C GLU A 658 18.41 -7.64 13.43
N GLY A 659 17.76 -8.73 12.99
CA GLY A 659 17.28 -9.81 13.83
C GLY A 659 15.88 -9.55 14.39
N GLY A 660 15.11 -10.62 14.57
CA GLY A 660 13.76 -10.65 15.12
C GLY A 660 13.72 -11.34 16.49
N GLU A 661 12.67 -11.11 17.26
CA GLU A 661 12.46 -11.78 18.55
C GLU A 661 11.10 -12.47 18.55
N LEU A 662 11.06 -13.74 18.95
CA LEU A 662 9.80 -14.44 19.28
C LEU A 662 9.56 -14.33 20.78
N LEU A 663 8.34 -14.02 21.18
CA LEU A 663 7.96 -13.95 22.58
C LEU A 663 6.87 -14.99 22.84
N LEU A 664 7.27 -16.09 23.48
CA LEU A 664 6.40 -17.24 23.73
C LEU A 664 5.90 -17.20 25.16
N ARG A 665 4.60 -17.05 25.38
CA ARG A 665 4.04 -17.11 26.74
C ARG A 665 3.76 -18.55 27.14
N LEU A 666 4.31 -18.99 28.27
CA LEU A 666 4.00 -20.28 28.88
C LEU A 666 3.08 -20.05 30.08
N GLU A 667 1.94 -20.75 30.12
CA GLU A 667 0.96 -20.62 31.18
C GLU A 667 1.09 -21.71 32.25
N GLY A 668 1.09 -21.28 33.50
CA GLY A 668 1.14 -22.17 34.66
C GLY A 668 2.51 -22.83 34.87
N PRO A 669 2.61 -23.70 35.89
CA PRO A 669 3.81 -24.50 36.11
C PRO A 669 3.99 -25.53 35.00
N HIS A 670 5.23 -25.76 34.57
CA HIS A 670 5.55 -26.77 33.56
C HIS A 670 6.90 -27.45 33.86
N PRO A 671 7.07 -28.72 33.44
CA PRO A 671 8.36 -29.42 33.52
C PRO A 671 9.36 -28.79 32.53
N PRO A 672 10.63 -29.24 32.50
CA PRO A 672 11.54 -28.84 31.43
C PRO A 672 10.93 -29.14 30.06
N LEU A 673 10.95 -28.16 29.17
CA LEU A 673 10.40 -28.25 27.82
C LEU A 673 11.51 -28.18 26.79
N ARG A 674 11.30 -28.83 25.66
CA ARG A 674 12.09 -28.65 24.44
C ARG A 674 11.26 -27.93 23.40
N ALA A 675 11.75 -26.79 22.92
CA ALA A 675 11.17 -26.06 21.81
C ALA A 675 11.97 -26.32 20.53
N LEU A 676 11.28 -26.78 19.49
CA LEU A 676 11.82 -27.16 18.19
C LEU A 676 11.38 -26.14 17.14
N PHE A 677 12.34 -25.44 16.54
CA PHE A 677 12.10 -24.43 15.51
C PHE A 677 12.50 -24.96 14.14
N GLN A 678 11.64 -24.74 13.14
CA GLN A 678 11.98 -25.03 11.76
C GLN A 678 12.51 -23.78 11.08
N LEU A 679 13.74 -23.86 10.58
CA LEU A 679 14.36 -22.84 9.75
C LEU A 679 14.39 -23.29 8.30
N THR A 680 14.24 -22.34 7.39
CA THR A 680 14.38 -22.57 5.95
C THR A 680 15.31 -21.51 5.36
N GLY A 681 16.32 -21.97 4.62
CA GLY A 681 17.30 -21.12 3.95
C GLY A 681 16.69 -20.22 2.86
N ASP A 682 17.50 -19.28 2.36
CA ASP A 682 17.21 -18.49 1.17
C ASP A 682 17.17 -19.37 -0.10
N ASP A 683 16.58 -18.87 -1.18
CA ASP A 683 16.38 -19.63 -2.42
C ASP A 683 17.70 -19.98 -3.13
N HIS A 684 18.72 -19.15 -2.96
CA HIS A 684 19.91 -19.21 -3.81
C HIS A 684 21.23 -19.14 -3.05
N VAL A 685 21.23 -18.57 -1.85
CA VAL A 685 22.47 -18.29 -1.11
C VAL A 685 22.45 -18.95 0.27
N GLN A 686 23.62 -19.44 0.69
CA GLN A 686 23.79 -19.93 2.06
C GLN A 686 23.59 -18.79 3.05
N SER A 687 22.85 -19.06 4.12
CA SER A 687 22.61 -18.13 5.22
C SER A 687 23.25 -18.63 6.51
N PHE A 688 23.65 -17.71 7.37
CA PHE A 688 24.18 -18.00 8.70
C PHE A 688 23.24 -17.41 9.73
N TRP A 689 23.04 -18.10 10.84
CA TRP A 689 22.01 -17.76 11.81
C TRP A 689 22.50 -17.91 13.24
N SER A 690 21.84 -17.18 14.14
CA SER A 690 21.99 -17.30 15.58
C SER A 690 20.64 -17.33 16.27
N PHE A 691 20.58 -18.11 17.35
CA PHE A 691 19.45 -18.18 18.29
C PHE A 691 19.97 -17.88 19.69
N GLU A 692 19.37 -16.91 20.36
CA GLU A 692 19.69 -16.53 21.74
C GLU A 692 18.48 -16.72 22.65
N TYR A 693 18.68 -17.45 23.74
CA TYR A 693 17.71 -17.61 24.82
C TYR A 693 18.44 -17.68 26.16
N GLY A 694 18.21 -16.69 27.04
CA GLY A 694 18.93 -16.58 28.31
C GLY A 694 20.45 -16.49 28.07
N SER A 695 21.21 -17.45 28.58
CA SER A 695 22.65 -17.57 28.34
C SER A 695 23.02 -18.49 27.17
N ILE A 696 22.04 -19.10 26.51
CA ILE A 696 22.24 -20.04 25.39
C ILE A 696 22.38 -19.22 24.11
N LEU A 697 23.48 -19.47 23.38
CA LEU A 697 23.75 -18.92 22.06
C LEU A 697 24.05 -20.09 21.10
N LEU A 698 23.11 -20.38 20.21
CA LEU A 698 23.28 -21.34 19.13
C LEU A 698 23.63 -20.61 17.85
N LYS A 699 24.50 -21.20 17.02
CA LYS A 699 24.86 -20.68 15.70
C LYS A 699 24.94 -21.82 14.71
N GLY A 700 24.66 -21.51 13.45
CA GLY A 700 24.84 -22.47 12.37
C GLY A 700 24.65 -21.81 11.02
N ASP A 701 24.55 -22.67 10.00
CA ASP A 701 24.35 -22.29 8.61
C ASP A 701 23.16 -23.05 8.01
N LEU A 702 22.63 -22.55 6.90
CA LEU A 702 21.56 -23.13 6.09
C LEU A 702 21.96 -22.98 4.63
N HIS A 703 22.08 -24.10 3.91
CA HIS A 703 22.23 -24.08 2.46
C HIS A 703 20.96 -23.55 1.79
N ALA A 704 21.07 -23.19 0.51
CA ALA A 704 19.95 -22.72 -0.28
C ALA A 704 18.81 -23.76 -0.29
N ASP A 705 17.58 -23.32 -0.04
CA ASP A 705 16.36 -24.13 0.12
C ASP A 705 16.41 -25.25 1.18
N GLU A 706 17.47 -25.30 1.98
CA GLU A 706 17.59 -26.28 3.04
C GLU A 706 16.62 -25.96 4.19
N SER A 707 16.01 -26.99 4.77
CA SER A 707 15.28 -26.86 6.03
C SER A 707 16.00 -27.60 7.15
N LYS A 708 16.25 -26.90 8.27
CA LYS A 708 16.84 -27.49 9.50
C LYS A 708 15.94 -27.28 10.70
N TRP A 709 16.00 -28.21 11.63
CA TRP A 709 15.33 -28.14 12.93
C TRP A 709 16.32 -27.80 14.03
N ILE A 710 16.03 -26.77 14.81
CA ILE A 710 16.85 -26.31 15.94
C ILE A 710 16.10 -26.54 17.23
N ALA A 711 16.78 -27.04 18.26
CA ALA A 711 16.21 -27.28 19.57
C ALA A 711 16.79 -26.32 20.61
N ILE A 712 15.93 -25.73 21.43
CA ILE A 712 16.31 -25.06 22.68
C ILE A 712 15.63 -25.76 23.86
N GLU A 713 16.34 -25.84 24.98
CA GLU A 713 15.80 -26.36 26.24
C GLU A 713 15.32 -25.20 27.11
N ILE A 714 14.07 -25.27 27.55
CA ILE A 714 13.44 -24.31 28.45
C ILE A 714 13.36 -24.96 29.84
N PRO A 715 14.01 -24.39 30.87
CA PRO A 715 13.96 -24.93 32.22
C PRO A 715 12.54 -25.04 32.77
N ALA A 716 12.33 -25.90 33.75
CA ALA A 716 11.08 -25.94 34.49
C ALA A 716 10.82 -24.59 35.18
N ALA A 717 9.55 -24.23 35.27
CA ALA A 717 9.10 -23.04 36.00
C ALA A 717 7.85 -23.37 36.81
N ASP A 718 7.72 -22.74 37.97
CA ASP A 718 6.59 -22.93 38.88
C ASP A 718 5.43 -21.96 38.61
N ALA A 719 5.59 -21.03 37.66
CA ALA A 719 4.61 -20.01 37.32
C ALA A 719 4.68 -19.62 35.83
N SER A 720 3.61 -18.99 35.36
CA SER A 720 3.55 -18.43 34.00
C SER A 720 4.67 -17.42 33.78
N HIS A 721 5.32 -17.49 32.62
CA HIS A 721 6.36 -16.54 32.24
C HIS A 721 6.47 -16.45 30.71
N ASP A 722 7.16 -15.41 30.25
CA ASP A 722 7.40 -15.19 28.82
C ASP A 722 8.84 -15.63 28.48
N VAL A 723 8.99 -16.30 27.34
CA VAL A 723 10.24 -16.86 26.84
C VAL A 723 10.65 -16.08 25.58
N PRO A 724 11.53 -15.06 25.71
CA PRO A 724 12.05 -14.33 24.57
C PRO A 724 13.14 -15.15 23.86
N VAL A 725 12.97 -15.37 22.57
CA VAL A 725 13.94 -16.05 21.70
C VAL A 725 14.38 -15.09 20.61
N ARG A 726 15.63 -14.63 20.67
CA ARG A 726 16.19 -13.73 19.67
C ARG A 726 16.80 -14.53 18.53
N ILE A 727 16.51 -14.11 17.32
CA ILE A 727 16.86 -14.80 16.09
C ILE A 727 17.50 -13.78 15.18
N ALA A 728 18.75 -13.97 14.79
CA ALA A 728 19.46 -13.01 13.97
C ALA A 728 20.28 -13.69 12.86
N PRO A 729 20.28 -13.13 11.64
CA PRO A 729 21.21 -13.54 10.61
C PRO A 729 22.63 -13.08 10.97
N LEU A 730 23.61 -13.91 10.64
CA LEU A 730 25.02 -13.63 10.86
C LEU A 730 25.69 -13.30 9.53
N ALA A 731 26.76 -12.51 9.59
CA ALA A 731 27.59 -12.24 8.43
C ALA A 731 28.38 -13.50 8.04
N ALA A 732 28.41 -13.78 6.74
CA ALA A 732 29.32 -14.73 6.14
C ALA A 732 30.77 -14.23 6.24
N GLY A 733 31.74 -15.09 5.88
CA GLY A 733 33.17 -14.74 5.95
C GLY A 733 33.58 -13.53 5.10
N ASP A 734 32.79 -13.16 4.10
CA ASP A 734 32.95 -11.99 3.23
C ASP A 734 32.19 -10.74 3.73
N GLY A 735 31.48 -10.83 4.85
CA GLY A 735 30.68 -9.75 5.42
C GLY A 735 29.25 -9.65 4.90
N ALA A 736 28.84 -10.48 3.92
CA ALA A 736 27.47 -10.50 3.42
C ALA A 736 26.52 -11.08 4.48
N ILE A 737 25.34 -10.46 4.66
CA ILE A 737 24.29 -11.00 5.54
C ILE A 737 23.14 -11.46 4.65
N VAL A 738 22.94 -12.78 4.63
CA VAL A 738 21.83 -13.44 3.94
C VAL A 738 20.82 -13.86 4.99
N THR A 739 19.57 -13.44 4.80
CA THR A 739 18.48 -13.74 5.73
C THR A 739 17.86 -15.11 5.45
N PHE A 740 17.01 -15.58 6.37
CA PHE A 740 16.37 -16.89 6.30
C PHE A 740 14.95 -16.81 6.89
N PHE A 741 14.18 -17.88 6.72
CA PHE A 741 12.80 -17.98 7.19
C PHE A 741 12.70 -18.82 8.45
N VAL A 742 11.79 -18.43 9.34
CA VAL A 742 11.33 -19.27 10.46
C VAL A 742 9.92 -19.74 10.12
N ALA A 743 9.73 -21.03 9.88
CA ALA A 743 8.43 -21.58 9.47
C ALA A 743 7.45 -21.71 10.65
N GLY A 744 7.97 -21.96 11.85
CA GLY A 744 7.19 -22.13 13.07
C GLY A 744 7.96 -22.88 14.13
N PHE A 745 7.27 -23.23 15.22
CA PHE A 745 7.86 -23.98 16.32
C PHE A 745 6.89 -24.99 16.96
N PHE A 746 7.45 -26.01 17.62
CA PHE A 746 6.74 -27.03 18.39
C PHE A 746 7.34 -27.14 19.79
N LEU A 747 6.51 -27.24 20.83
CA LEU A 747 6.97 -27.46 22.20
C LEU A 747 6.50 -28.80 22.73
N HIS A 748 7.37 -29.52 23.44
CA HIS A 748 6.99 -30.72 24.21
C HIS A 748 7.80 -30.81 25.50
N GLY A 749 7.33 -31.58 26.49
CA GLY A 749 8.14 -31.89 27.67
C GLY A 749 9.37 -32.72 27.30
N THR A 750 10.51 -32.50 27.96
CA THR A 750 11.75 -33.26 27.66
C THR A 750 11.57 -34.77 27.81
N ASP A 751 10.69 -35.18 28.72
CA ASP A 751 10.38 -36.57 29.03
C ASP A 751 9.08 -37.05 28.35
N ASP A 752 8.43 -36.19 27.55
CA ASP A 752 7.20 -36.52 26.82
C ASP A 752 7.53 -37.24 25.50
N VAL A 753 7.67 -38.55 25.61
CA VAL A 753 7.96 -39.43 24.47
C VAL A 753 6.80 -39.46 23.46
N SER A 754 5.56 -39.33 23.92
CA SER A 754 4.38 -39.40 23.06
C SER A 754 4.31 -38.18 22.14
N ALA A 755 4.37 -36.97 22.70
CA ALA A 755 4.33 -35.75 21.91
C ALA A 755 5.49 -35.68 20.91
N ARG A 756 6.67 -36.19 21.29
CA ARG A 756 7.81 -36.30 20.37
C ARG A 756 7.54 -37.29 19.23
N GLN A 757 6.91 -38.44 19.49
CA GLN A 757 6.54 -39.40 18.45
C GLN A 757 5.52 -38.81 17.48
N ASP A 758 4.47 -38.19 17.99
CA ASP A 758 3.43 -37.53 17.19
C ASP A 758 4.04 -36.45 16.27
N PHE A 759 4.97 -35.66 16.80
CA PHE A 759 5.72 -34.66 16.04
C PHE A 759 6.57 -35.26 14.92
N LEU A 760 7.33 -36.32 15.21
CA LEU A 760 8.15 -36.99 14.21
C LEU A 760 7.28 -37.63 13.12
N GLU A 761 6.12 -38.20 13.47
CA GLU A 761 5.15 -38.71 12.51
C GLU A 761 4.60 -37.58 11.63
N ALA A 762 4.19 -36.46 12.23
CA ALA A 762 3.66 -35.31 11.51
C ALA A 762 4.67 -34.72 10.51
N ILE A 763 5.95 -34.56 10.88
CA ILE A 763 7.01 -34.16 9.93
C ILE A 763 7.14 -35.19 8.81
N THR A 764 7.23 -36.47 9.16
CA THR A 764 7.44 -37.56 8.19
C THR A 764 6.33 -37.61 7.14
N LEU A 765 5.10 -37.36 7.56
CA LEU A 765 3.92 -37.35 6.68
C LEU A 765 3.69 -36.00 5.99
N ASN A 766 4.47 -34.97 6.30
CA ASN A 766 4.25 -33.58 5.89
C ASN A 766 2.85 -33.06 6.30
N ARG A 767 2.47 -33.33 7.56
CA ARG A 767 1.17 -33.00 8.16
C ARG A 767 1.31 -32.27 9.50
N LEU A 768 2.19 -31.26 9.56
CA LEU A 768 2.33 -30.41 10.76
C LEU A 768 1.03 -29.69 11.14
N ASP A 769 0.13 -29.48 10.17
CA ASP A 769 -1.23 -28.99 10.36
C ASP A 769 -2.06 -29.87 11.31
N SER A 770 -1.80 -31.19 11.36
CA SER A 770 -2.46 -32.11 12.29
C SER A 770 -2.13 -31.84 13.76
N LEU A 771 -1.03 -31.13 14.03
CA LEU A 771 -0.60 -30.71 15.36
C LEU A 771 -0.90 -29.23 15.63
N ASN A 772 -1.51 -28.50 14.70
CA ASN A 772 -1.60 -27.05 14.75
C ASN A 772 -2.28 -26.54 16.04
N ALA A 773 -1.65 -25.56 16.67
CA ALA A 773 -2.15 -24.89 17.86
C ALA A 773 -3.40 -24.05 17.60
N PHE A 774 -3.59 -23.65 16.34
CA PHE A 774 -4.69 -22.79 15.92
C PHE A 774 -5.83 -23.53 15.24
N GLY A 775 -5.82 -24.87 15.16
CA GLY A 775 -6.82 -25.64 14.41
C GLY A 775 -8.27 -25.46 14.90
N GLU A 776 -9.23 -25.82 14.05
CA GLU A 776 -10.69 -25.74 14.31
C GLU A 776 -11.18 -26.56 15.53
N ASP A 777 -10.30 -27.35 16.14
CA ASP A 777 -10.62 -28.45 17.04
C ASP A 777 -9.91 -28.39 18.40
N ASP A 778 -10.49 -27.59 19.30
CA ASP A 778 -10.43 -27.84 20.75
C ASP A 778 -11.73 -28.54 21.24
N GLY A 779 -12.48 -29.25 20.38
CA GLY A 779 -13.53 -30.15 20.85
C GLY A 779 -14.68 -30.57 19.91
N ALA A 780 -14.69 -30.26 18.62
CA ALA A 780 -15.82 -30.64 17.76
C ALA A 780 -15.44 -30.75 16.29
N ARG A 781 -14.86 -31.90 15.89
CA ARG A 781 -14.61 -32.23 14.48
C ARG A 781 -15.94 -32.16 13.72
N PRO A 782 -16.16 -31.21 12.80
CA PRO A 782 -17.27 -31.34 11.87
C PRO A 782 -16.87 -32.47 10.92
N THR A 783 -17.70 -33.51 10.84
CA THR A 783 -17.59 -34.53 9.79
C THR A 783 -17.64 -33.86 8.41
N ARG A 784 -16.69 -34.27 7.56
CA ARG A 784 -16.42 -33.83 6.18
C ARG A 784 -17.62 -33.41 5.34
#